data_AF-A0A7Y5LP47-F1
#
_entry.id   AF-A0A7Y5LP47-F1
#
_cell.length_a   1.000
_cell.length_b   1.000
_cell.length_c   1.000
_cell.angle_alpha   90.00
_cell.angle_beta   90.00
_cell.angle_gamma   90.00
#
_symmetry.space_group_name_H-M   'P 1'
#
loop_
_entity.id
_entity.type
_entity.pdbx_description
1 polymer ?
#
loop_
_entity_poly.entity_id
_entity_poly.type
_entity_poly.pdbx_seq_one_letter_code
_entity_poly.pdbx_strand_id
1 'polypeptide(L)'
;MVELLRRHSSATHKPIVKAPPNKTSVSALRRVRLWIGVYAVISGFGCAVDVEPGSAPPGAIGSSCTTIADCSKVTAPVCLSLSDNGYCSASCALGGQTVCPTGSICMEFPGDLVLCMDGCLSNKDCRSGFVCAPATGVKGINVKQFGVCLAKCKANSDCGFGEACHFETGKCVPKVGGDGKTGHTCTVDTKCNQEMCLLGWPGGYCTATCTGGGAVSCEPGSVCHTVDALAGLCLASCSDANDCRPGYRCEFVEQSPVGGCVPRCDAFDDCPDGFHCNPEDGNCVAGPAGPQPIGAFCDTSSHCSSGQCKSDWPNGTCTTPCSSITPCVSGVCVNALCVAACTSAYDCRPDYACGSAGGCLPHCRTLGCAKGETCDSLSGLCHEPNTNGLLVETLFSSSVDTSPTGGPPTTLNLPEDSLSLSLYGGDGTTPPTRLNFLGRVGEVPLYSLASPLILSLPLYSTGNPDFSVMLPQAPSQIPTPGPWTVSVSRLGLFNSSAPLTAVVLRGNGPPESGRISFNFHFVGVTGITAKSAATNLFMQSVINKVRNVFAEAYLDLGEVRFYDINSSDAERLSVINTIYGANSEFAELMELSKGDPHGIDIFLVDEILGNKSGFSLLGLSGGIPGPAIAHGLASSGVVIALGFYFPQVNKGFKDQQVRQLGQTIAHETGHYLGLFHTSEGRGTKHDPLSDTQKCLPKNDKNGDGYLFGSECTGKGAENLMFWAASAAAEQITLEQRSILLRNPFCQLPHPTDTEALRQ
;
A
#
# COMPACT_ATOMS: atom_id res chain seq x y z
N MET A 1 -35.00 -46.84 13.90
CA MET A 1 -34.52 -48.22 13.74
C MET A 1 -33.56 -48.48 14.91
N VAL A 2 -34.14 -48.77 16.08
CA VAL A 2 -33.97 -50.03 16.86
C VAL A 2 -32.59 -50.07 17.55
N GLU A 3 -32.43 -49.62 18.80
CA GLU A 3 -32.67 -50.31 20.11
C GLU A 3 -31.32 -50.82 20.69
N LEU A 4 -30.85 -50.37 21.86
CA LEU A 4 -31.02 -50.98 23.21
C LEU A 4 -30.25 -50.08 24.21
N LEU A 5 -30.81 -49.42 25.25
CA LEU A 5 -31.45 -49.83 26.51
C LEU A 5 -30.56 -50.46 27.60
N ARG A 6 -30.32 -49.72 28.72
CA ARG A 6 -30.79 -50.00 30.11
C ARG A 6 -30.21 -48.96 31.11
N ARG A 7 -31.03 -48.08 31.70
CA ARG A 7 -31.75 -48.12 33.02
C ARG A 7 -30.80 -47.96 34.23
N HIS A 8 -31.01 -47.10 35.24
CA HIS A 8 -32.25 -46.64 35.89
C HIS A 8 -32.19 -45.20 36.47
N SER A 9 -33.39 -44.68 36.75
CA SER A 9 -33.83 -43.30 37.01
C SER A 9 -34.50 -43.24 38.40
N SER A 10 -34.18 -42.25 39.25
CA SER A 10 -35.00 -41.09 39.67
C SER A 10 -35.98 -41.30 40.82
N ALA A 11 -36.02 -40.31 41.71
CA ALA A 11 -37.24 -39.75 42.30
C ALA A 11 -36.92 -38.32 42.80
N THR A 12 -37.74 -37.26 42.70
CA THR A 12 -38.96 -36.93 41.95
C THR A 12 -39.30 -35.45 42.26
N HIS A 13 -39.74 -34.70 41.23
CA HIS A 13 -40.88 -33.75 41.18
C HIS A 13 -41.05 -32.57 42.17
N LYS A 14 -41.57 -31.37 41.84
CA LYS A 14 -41.99 -30.57 40.63
C LYS A 14 -42.76 -29.31 41.23
N PRO A 15 -43.41 -28.38 40.50
CA PRO A 15 -42.88 -27.12 39.91
C PRO A 15 -43.80 -25.86 40.18
N ILE A 16 -43.70 -24.81 39.32
CA ILE A 16 -44.72 -23.79 38.89
C ILE A 16 -44.64 -22.39 39.58
N VAL A 17 -44.75 -21.17 38.99
CA VAL A 17 -44.89 -20.56 37.63
C VAL A 17 -44.77 -19.00 37.72
N LYS A 18 -44.26 -18.36 36.63
CA LYS A 18 -44.44 -17.00 36.00
C LYS A 18 -44.78 -15.66 36.75
N ALA A 19 -43.91 -14.66 36.50
CA ALA A 19 -44.09 -13.31 35.85
C ALA A 19 -44.95 -12.16 36.53
N PRO A 20 -44.95 -10.88 36.03
CA PRO A 20 -44.25 -9.67 36.54
C PRO A 20 -45.21 -8.48 36.90
N PRO A 21 -44.93 -7.20 36.58
CA PRO A 21 -44.22 -6.11 37.30
C PRO A 21 -45.17 -4.98 37.83
N ASN A 22 -44.70 -3.98 38.61
CA ASN A 22 -45.35 -2.64 38.62
C ASN A 22 -44.55 -1.46 39.20
N LYS A 23 -44.96 -0.27 38.73
CA LYS A 23 -44.37 1.08 38.81
C LYS A 23 -44.80 1.92 40.04
N THR A 24 -44.21 3.12 40.14
CA THR A 24 -44.66 4.42 40.74
C THR A 24 -44.44 4.63 42.24
N SER A 25 -44.23 5.82 42.82
CA SER A 25 -43.78 7.17 42.43
C SER A 25 -43.80 8.05 43.72
N VAL A 26 -43.17 9.24 43.68
CA VAL A 26 -43.48 10.51 44.43
C VAL A 26 -42.74 10.88 45.75
N SER A 27 -42.21 12.13 45.71
CA SER A 27 -42.02 13.21 46.72
C SER A 27 -40.94 13.21 47.81
N ALA A 28 -39.91 14.04 47.57
CA ALA A 28 -39.46 15.25 48.33
C ALA A 28 -39.81 15.45 49.83
N LEU A 29 -38.78 15.68 50.69
CA LEU A 29 -38.50 16.93 51.44
C LEU A 29 -37.45 16.78 52.58
N ARG A 30 -36.32 17.50 52.41
CA ARG A 30 -35.44 18.23 53.36
C ARG A 30 -35.70 18.23 54.90
N ARG A 31 -34.69 17.80 55.69
CA ARG A 31 -33.86 18.54 56.72
C ARG A 31 -33.35 17.59 57.85
N VAL A 32 -32.06 17.24 57.90
CA VAL A 32 -30.91 17.82 58.68
C VAL A 32 -30.65 17.17 60.07
N ARG A 33 -29.49 16.48 60.14
CA ARG A 33 -28.56 16.17 61.29
C ARG A 33 -29.13 15.31 62.45
N LEU A 34 -28.48 14.27 62.99
CA LEU A 34 -27.04 14.08 63.29
C LEU A 34 -26.78 12.58 63.67
N TRP A 35 -25.75 11.98 63.04
CA TRP A 35 -24.73 11.05 63.58
C TRP A 35 -24.99 9.58 64.04
N ILE A 36 -24.19 8.71 63.41
CA ILE A 36 -23.60 7.40 63.80
C ILE A 36 -24.30 6.11 63.30
N GLY A 37 -23.61 5.37 62.41
CA GLY A 37 -23.74 3.91 62.33
C GLY A 37 -23.69 3.19 60.96
N VAL A 38 -22.53 3.20 60.28
CA VAL A 38 -21.93 2.05 59.54
C VAL A 38 -22.59 1.49 58.25
N TYR A 39 -21.86 1.72 57.14
CA TYR A 39 -21.68 0.97 55.87
C TYR A 39 -22.88 0.56 54.99
N ALA A 40 -23.03 1.25 53.85
CA ALA A 40 -23.27 0.63 52.55
C ALA A 40 -22.82 1.55 51.39
N VAL A 41 -22.19 0.92 50.41
CA VAL A 41 -21.50 1.44 49.22
C VAL A 41 -22.46 2.21 48.29
N ILE A 42 -22.10 3.45 47.92
CA ILE A 42 -22.49 4.04 46.63
C ILE A 42 -21.24 4.63 45.99
N SER A 43 -20.97 4.10 44.81
CA SER A 43 -19.97 4.47 43.81
C SER A 43 -19.89 5.98 43.54
N GLY A 44 -18.71 6.54 43.78
CA GLY A 44 -18.31 7.89 43.41
C GLY A 44 -16.79 8.01 43.43
N PHE A 45 -16.09 7.32 42.52
CA PHE A 45 -14.68 7.57 42.24
C PHE A 45 -14.57 8.44 40.99
N GLY A 46 -14.77 9.75 41.15
CA GLY A 46 -14.07 10.70 40.29
C GLY A 46 -12.66 10.80 40.84
N CYS A 47 -11.67 10.25 40.13
CA CYS A 47 -10.26 10.47 40.46
C CYS A 47 -9.93 11.94 40.20
N ALA A 48 -9.85 12.77 41.25
CA ALA A 48 -9.13 14.03 41.17
C ALA A 48 -7.63 13.69 41.18
N VAL A 49 -6.91 14.10 40.13
CA VAL A 49 -5.45 13.99 40.06
C VAL A 49 -4.89 15.21 40.78
N ASP A 50 -4.25 15.03 41.94
CA ASP A 50 -3.56 16.13 42.63
C ASP A 50 -2.21 16.36 41.94
N VAL A 51 -2.07 17.52 41.27
CA VAL A 51 -0.80 18.02 40.72
C VAL A 51 -0.20 19.02 41.71
N GLU A 52 0.92 18.68 42.33
CA GLU A 52 1.65 19.59 43.22
C GLU A 52 2.55 20.55 42.40
N PRO A 53 2.58 21.87 42.69
CA PRO A 53 3.47 22.81 42.01
C PRO A 53 4.96 22.52 42.29
N GLY A 54 5.79 22.53 41.25
CA GLY A 54 7.24 22.30 41.34
C GLY A 54 7.73 21.21 40.38
N SER A 55 9.05 21.17 40.15
CA SER A 55 9.67 20.17 39.27
C SER A 55 9.76 18.79 39.91
N ALA A 56 9.58 17.76 39.08
CA ALA A 56 9.73 16.36 39.48
C ALA A 56 10.99 16.13 40.36
N PRO A 57 10.83 15.52 41.55
CA PRO A 57 11.96 15.13 42.39
C PRO A 57 12.87 14.13 41.66
N PRO A 58 14.20 14.13 41.90
CA PRO A 58 15.11 13.18 41.26
C PRO A 58 14.62 11.74 41.36
N GLY A 59 14.60 11.06 40.22
CA GLY A 59 14.17 9.67 40.05
C GLY A 59 12.66 9.44 39.90
N ALA A 60 11.83 10.50 39.94
CA ALA A 60 10.39 10.43 39.67
C ALA A 60 10.05 10.64 38.17
N ILE A 61 8.79 10.41 37.79
CA ILE A 61 8.28 10.77 36.44
C ILE A 61 8.62 12.22 36.14
N GLY A 62 9.18 12.52 34.97
CA GLY A 62 9.64 13.87 34.62
C GLY A 62 11.14 14.14 34.83
N SER A 63 11.81 13.35 35.68
CA SER A 63 13.26 13.47 35.92
C SER A 63 14.09 13.12 34.70
N SER A 64 15.31 13.67 34.62
CA SER A 64 16.33 13.25 33.66
C SER A 64 16.79 11.81 33.93
N CYS A 65 17.11 11.08 32.88
CA CYS A 65 17.68 9.74 32.98
C CYS A 65 18.58 9.47 31.78
N THR A 66 19.63 8.68 32.00
CA THR A 66 20.47 8.09 30.96
C THR A 66 20.26 6.58 30.87
N THR A 67 19.85 5.97 31.98
CA THR A 67 19.47 4.55 32.07
C THR A 67 18.19 4.38 32.87
N ILE A 68 17.55 3.21 32.77
CA ILE A 68 16.35 2.87 33.54
C ILE A 68 16.60 2.95 35.06
N ALA A 69 17.85 2.75 35.52
CA ALA A 69 18.22 2.80 36.92
C ALA A 69 18.11 4.21 37.55
N ASP A 70 18.16 5.26 36.73
CA ASP A 70 18.04 6.65 37.20
C ASP A 70 16.59 6.95 37.67
N CYS A 71 15.61 6.18 37.20
CA CYS A 71 14.18 6.34 37.52
C CYS A 71 13.77 5.60 38.80
N SER A 72 14.57 5.76 39.85
CA SER A 72 14.50 5.00 41.11
C SER A 72 13.20 5.11 41.92
N LYS A 73 12.33 6.07 41.62
CA LYS A 73 11.03 6.28 42.30
C LYS A 73 9.83 5.85 41.45
N VAL A 74 10.08 5.29 40.26
CA VAL A 74 9.03 4.87 39.32
C VAL A 74 8.95 3.34 39.31
N THR A 75 7.74 2.81 39.46
CA THR A 75 7.50 1.36 39.35
C THR A 75 7.39 0.99 37.87
N ALA A 76 8.13 -0.04 37.44
CA ALA A 76 8.30 -0.41 36.02
C ALA A 76 8.72 0.78 35.12
N PRO A 77 9.88 1.40 35.39
CA PRO A 77 10.29 2.61 34.69
C PRO A 77 10.70 2.35 33.23
N VAL A 78 10.45 3.36 32.40
CA VAL A 78 11.07 3.53 31.09
C VAL A 78 11.86 4.84 31.12
N CYS A 79 13.09 4.81 30.62
CA CYS A 79 13.85 6.02 30.35
C CYS A 79 13.68 6.40 28.87
N LEU A 80 12.92 7.47 28.61
CA LEU A 80 12.63 7.93 27.26
C LEU A 80 13.72 8.87 26.76
N SER A 81 14.21 8.65 25.53
CA SER A 81 15.22 9.49 24.88
C SER A 81 14.60 10.75 24.23
N LEU A 82 13.83 11.53 24.99
CA LEU A 82 13.05 12.67 24.46
C LEU A 82 13.81 14.01 24.41
N SER A 83 15.04 14.09 24.92
CA SER A 83 15.90 15.29 24.88
C SER A 83 17.33 14.95 25.28
N ASP A 84 18.24 15.93 25.26
CA ASP A 84 19.67 15.83 25.58
C ASP A 84 20.01 15.22 26.97
N ASN A 85 19.01 14.87 27.81
CA ASN A 85 19.19 14.30 29.15
C ASN A 85 18.13 13.24 29.56
N GLY A 86 17.40 12.65 28.59
CA GLY A 86 16.36 11.62 28.80
C GLY A 86 15.18 12.01 29.72
N TYR A 87 14.15 11.17 29.86
CA TYR A 87 12.94 11.45 30.65
C TYR A 87 12.37 10.19 31.30
N CYS A 88 12.29 10.16 32.63
CA CYS A 88 11.68 9.06 33.37
C CYS A 88 10.16 9.01 33.15
N SER A 89 9.65 7.86 32.72
CA SER A 89 8.23 7.60 32.51
C SER A 89 7.87 6.16 32.91
N ALA A 90 6.59 5.78 32.78
CA ALA A 90 6.08 4.42 32.96
C ALA A 90 4.85 4.22 32.07
N SER A 91 4.59 2.99 31.64
CA SER A 91 3.35 2.66 30.95
C SER A 91 2.15 2.73 31.90
N CYS A 92 1.04 3.24 31.39
CA CYS A 92 -0.22 3.36 32.15
C CYS A 92 -1.41 2.95 31.28
N ALA A 93 -2.51 2.54 31.91
CA ALA A 93 -3.70 2.09 31.20
C ALA A 93 -4.94 2.92 31.59
N LEU A 94 -5.64 3.46 30.60
CA LEU A 94 -6.95 4.11 30.76
C LEU A 94 -8.02 3.03 31.04
N GLY A 95 -8.11 2.55 32.28
CA GLY A 95 -9.09 1.51 32.62
C GLY A 95 -8.81 0.60 33.83
N GLY A 96 -7.67 0.76 34.52
CA GLY A 96 -7.63 0.40 35.95
C GLY A 96 -6.74 -0.75 36.44
N GLN A 97 -5.50 -0.93 35.96
CA GLN A 97 -4.52 -1.70 36.75
C GLN A 97 -3.11 -1.08 36.89
N THR A 98 -2.75 -0.02 36.17
CA THR A 98 -1.58 0.84 36.47
C THR A 98 -1.97 2.32 36.42
N VAL A 99 -2.04 2.97 37.59
CA VAL A 99 -2.33 4.40 37.73
C VAL A 99 -0.99 5.14 37.83
N CYS A 100 -0.85 6.26 37.12
CA CYS A 100 0.34 7.10 37.26
C CYS A 100 0.52 7.56 38.72
N PRO A 101 1.77 7.72 39.20
CA PRO A 101 2.02 8.29 40.52
C PRO A 101 1.37 9.67 40.70
N THR A 102 1.14 10.07 41.95
CA THR A 102 0.66 11.42 42.29
C THR A 102 1.51 12.49 41.61
N GLY A 103 0.87 13.53 41.06
CA GLY A 103 1.54 14.56 40.28
C GLY A 103 1.76 14.22 38.80
N SER A 104 1.46 13.01 38.34
CA SER A 104 1.62 12.60 36.93
C SER A 104 0.27 12.27 36.26
N ILE A 105 0.22 12.47 34.95
CA ILE A 105 -0.97 12.30 34.11
C ILE A 105 -0.68 11.24 33.05
N CYS A 106 -1.60 10.28 32.89
CA CYS A 106 -1.52 9.27 31.84
C CYS A 106 -1.94 9.88 30.50
N MET A 107 -1.05 9.86 29.51
CA MET A 107 -1.25 10.44 28.18
C MET A 107 -1.07 9.37 27.10
N GLU A 108 -1.89 9.46 26.06
CA GLU A 108 -1.79 8.64 24.86
C GLU A 108 -1.02 9.41 23.77
N PHE A 109 -0.04 8.75 23.16
CA PHE A 109 0.80 9.26 22.10
C PHE A 109 0.54 8.48 20.79
N PRO A 110 0.88 9.04 19.62
CA PRO A 110 0.73 8.33 18.34
C PRO A 110 1.41 6.95 18.34
N GLY A 111 0.76 5.96 17.71
CA GLY A 111 1.23 4.57 17.69
C GLY A 111 0.82 3.73 18.90
N ASP A 112 -0.32 4.03 19.51
CA ASP A 112 -0.92 3.32 20.67
C ASP A 112 -0.03 3.30 21.93
N LEU A 113 0.91 4.24 22.04
CA LEU A 113 1.83 4.35 23.17
C LEU A 113 1.19 5.16 24.31
N VAL A 114 1.01 4.54 25.48
CA VAL A 114 0.35 5.20 26.64
C VAL A 114 1.31 5.29 27.83
N LEU A 115 1.64 6.52 28.25
CA LEU A 115 2.73 6.82 29.19
C LEU A 115 2.34 7.85 30.25
N CYS A 116 2.96 7.74 31.42
CA CYS A 116 2.87 8.73 32.49
C CYS A 116 3.78 9.93 32.21
N MET A 117 3.17 11.12 32.19
CA MET A 117 3.84 12.41 32.03
C MET A 117 3.73 13.23 33.30
N ASP A 118 4.77 14.00 33.62
CA ASP A 118 4.80 14.93 34.74
C ASP A 118 3.73 16.01 34.55
N GLY A 119 2.87 16.19 35.54
CA GLY A 119 1.78 17.17 35.51
C GLY A 119 2.30 18.58 35.81
N CYS A 120 1.61 19.60 35.31
CA CYS A 120 1.99 20.99 35.54
C CYS A 120 0.79 21.94 35.59
N LEU A 121 0.97 23.07 36.27
CA LEU A 121 0.03 24.20 36.27
C LEU A 121 0.56 25.37 35.43
N SER A 122 1.88 25.46 35.30
CA SER A 122 2.59 26.50 34.59
C SER A 122 3.96 26.00 34.13
N ASN A 123 4.62 26.77 33.25
CA ASN A 123 5.98 26.45 32.80
C ASN A 123 7.03 26.38 33.92
N LYS A 124 6.75 26.95 35.10
CA LYS A 124 7.66 26.91 36.25
C LYS A 124 7.70 25.54 36.93
N ASP A 125 6.66 24.73 36.71
CA ASP A 125 6.59 23.37 37.27
C ASP A 125 7.47 22.42 36.44
N CYS A 126 7.62 22.68 35.14
CA CYS A 126 8.45 21.85 34.27
C CYS A 126 9.95 22.09 34.41
N ARG A 127 10.74 21.02 34.33
CA ARG A 127 12.20 21.12 34.30
C ARG A 127 12.70 21.89 33.08
N SER A 128 13.95 22.37 33.15
CA SER A 128 14.60 23.05 32.02
C SER A 128 14.58 22.18 30.76
N GLY A 129 14.23 22.79 29.62
CA GLY A 129 14.00 22.11 28.34
C GLY A 129 12.56 21.64 28.12
N PHE A 130 11.65 21.82 29.09
CA PHE A 130 10.25 21.41 29.00
C PHE A 130 9.31 22.61 29.17
N VAL A 131 8.07 22.47 28.72
CA VAL A 131 7.01 23.48 28.74
C VAL A 131 5.70 22.84 29.17
N CYS A 132 4.87 23.60 29.89
CA CYS A 132 3.58 23.11 30.33
C CYS A 132 2.56 23.23 29.19
N ALA A 133 2.09 22.10 28.69
CA ALA A 133 1.13 21.98 27.60
C ALA A 133 -0.22 21.47 28.11
N PRO A 134 -1.36 21.90 27.54
CA PRO A 134 -2.68 21.38 27.92
C PRO A 134 -2.75 19.87 27.68
N ALA A 135 -3.32 19.11 28.62
CA ALA A 135 -3.58 17.67 28.43
C ALA A 135 -4.83 17.45 27.57
N THR A 136 -4.68 17.41 26.25
CA THR A 136 -5.75 17.01 25.31
C THR A 136 -5.78 15.49 25.16
N GLY A 137 -6.97 14.87 25.05
CA GLY A 137 -7.12 13.42 24.84
C GLY A 137 -7.60 12.57 26.03
N VAL A 138 -7.77 13.13 27.23
CA VAL A 138 -8.24 12.39 28.41
C VAL A 138 -9.78 12.39 28.52
N LYS A 139 -10.45 11.26 28.26
CA LYS A 139 -11.92 11.13 28.46
C LYS A 139 -12.26 10.99 29.96
N GLY A 140 -13.10 11.90 30.47
CA GLY A 140 -13.70 11.79 31.81
C GLY A 140 -13.13 12.71 32.91
N ILE A 141 -12.15 13.57 32.60
CA ILE A 141 -11.61 14.56 33.53
C ILE A 141 -11.98 15.97 33.05
N ASN A 142 -12.39 16.85 33.97
CA ASN A 142 -12.70 18.26 33.67
C ASN A 142 -11.38 19.05 33.49
N VAL A 143 -10.73 18.89 32.34
CA VAL A 143 -9.33 19.28 32.00
C VAL A 143 -9.03 20.78 31.90
N LYS A 144 -9.88 21.68 32.40
CA LYS A 144 -9.68 23.13 32.21
C LYS A 144 -8.59 23.79 33.09
N GLN A 145 -7.83 23.04 33.90
CA GLN A 145 -6.88 23.63 34.87
C GLN A 145 -5.50 22.98 35.00
N PHE A 146 -5.20 21.85 34.35
CA PHE A 146 -3.93 21.13 34.51
C PHE A 146 -3.34 20.74 33.15
N GLY A 147 -2.02 20.78 33.02
CA GLY A 147 -1.25 20.40 31.83
C GLY A 147 -0.23 19.31 32.12
N VAL A 148 0.55 18.94 31.11
CA VAL A 148 1.70 18.02 31.21
C VAL A 148 2.98 18.70 30.71
N CYS A 149 4.12 18.32 31.29
CA CYS A 149 5.43 18.81 30.87
C CYS A 149 5.92 18.07 29.64
N LEU A 150 5.93 18.76 28.50
CA LEU A 150 6.45 18.26 27.22
C LEU A 150 7.76 18.97 26.86
N ALA A 151 8.61 18.32 26.07
CA ALA A 151 9.85 18.94 25.61
C ALA A 151 9.53 20.22 24.81
N LYS A 152 10.32 21.27 25.00
CA LYS A 152 10.22 22.48 24.17
C LYS A 152 10.52 22.10 22.72
N CYS A 153 9.71 22.59 21.80
CA CYS A 153 10.04 22.48 20.39
C CYS A 153 11.29 23.35 20.08
N LYS A 154 12.17 22.83 19.24
CA LYS A 154 13.33 23.51 18.65
C LYS A 154 13.14 23.71 17.13
N ALA A 155 12.28 22.92 16.50
CA ALA A 155 11.90 22.98 15.09
C ALA A 155 10.41 22.64 14.91
N ASN A 156 9.84 22.98 13.75
CA ASN A 156 8.43 22.67 13.42
C ASN A 156 8.15 21.16 13.38
N SER A 157 9.17 20.34 13.11
CA SER A 157 9.12 18.88 13.18
C SER A 157 8.82 18.35 14.59
N ASP A 158 9.05 19.16 15.61
CA ASP A 158 8.86 18.78 17.01
C ASP A 158 7.41 18.99 17.47
N CYS A 159 6.53 19.47 16.58
CA CYS A 159 5.14 19.82 16.85
C CYS A 159 4.16 18.90 16.13
N GLY A 160 2.98 18.71 16.75
CA GLY A 160 1.88 17.95 16.19
C GLY A 160 1.24 18.62 14.97
N PHE A 161 0.33 17.90 14.32
CA PHE A 161 -0.32 18.36 13.09
C PHE A 161 -1.05 19.70 13.28
N GLY A 162 -0.90 20.60 12.30
CA GLY A 162 -1.50 21.94 12.34
C GLY A 162 -0.79 22.93 13.26
N GLU A 163 0.34 22.57 13.87
CA GLU A 163 1.13 23.43 14.75
C GLU A 163 2.57 23.64 14.23
N ALA A 164 3.14 24.81 14.50
CA ALA A 164 4.52 25.20 14.27
C ALA A 164 5.17 25.55 15.61
N CYS A 165 6.49 25.42 15.64
CA CYS A 165 7.24 25.81 16.81
C CYS A 165 7.31 27.33 16.93
N HIS A 166 6.76 27.87 18.01
CA HIS A 166 6.96 29.27 18.36
C HIS A 166 8.33 29.43 19.03
N PHE A 167 9.36 29.73 18.23
CA PHE A 167 10.77 29.72 18.64
C PHE A 167 11.09 30.54 19.90
N GLU A 168 10.36 31.64 20.17
CA GLU A 168 10.57 32.44 21.39
C GLU A 168 10.05 31.78 22.67
N THR A 169 8.98 30.99 22.56
CA THR A 169 8.30 30.39 23.74
C THR A 169 8.57 28.89 23.86
N GLY A 170 9.08 28.26 22.79
CA GLY A 170 9.29 26.81 22.70
C GLY A 170 7.99 26.00 22.74
N LYS A 171 6.86 26.63 22.39
CA LYS A 171 5.53 26.00 22.33
C LYS A 171 5.13 25.68 20.90
N CYS A 172 4.46 24.56 20.71
CA CYS A 172 3.71 24.30 19.49
C CYS A 172 2.45 25.18 19.50
N VAL A 173 2.25 25.95 18.42
CA VAL A 173 1.12 26.86 18.21
C VAL A 173 0.58 26.65 16.80
N PRO A 174 -0.69 26.95 16.48
CA PRO A 174 -1.21 26.73 15.13
C PRO A 174 -0.34 27.33 14.00
N LYS A 175 -0.09 26.55 12.94
CA LYS A 175 0.66 26.95 11.73
C LYS A 175 -0.07 28.07 10.98
N VAL A 176 0.69 29.04 10.48
CA VAL A 176 0.18 30.10 9.61
C VAL A 176 0.94 30.03 8.27
N GLY A 177 0.34 29.41 7.26
CA GLY A 177 0.66 29.56 5.83
C GLY A 177 -0.20 30.68 5.19
N GLY A 178 -0.16 30.83 3.86
CA GLY A 178 -1.02 31.82 3.16
C GLY A 178 -2.52 31.65 3.45
N ASP A 179 -3.34 32.68 3.17
CA ASP A 179 -4.76 32.75 3.60
C ASP A 179 -5.71 31.68 3.02
N GLY A 180 -5.25 30.83 2.09
CA GLY A 180 -6.09 29.84 1.39
C GLY A 180 -6.36 28.59 2.22
N LYS A 181 -7.62 28.40 2.63
CA LYS A 181 -8.10 27.19 3.33
C LYS A 181 -8.39 26.04 2.37
N THR A 182 -8.64 24.84 2.89
CA THR A 182 -9.13 23.72 2.07
C THR A 182 -10.29 24.15 1.15
N GLY A 183 -10.20 23.81 -0.15
CA GLY A 183 -11.15 24.21 -1.19
C GLY A 183 -10.91 25.57 -1.86
N HIS A 184 -9.98 26.39 -1.36
CA HIS A 184 -9.63 27.67 -2.00
C HIS A 184 -8.83 27.47 -3.29
N THR A 185 -8.87 28.48 -4.17
CA THR A 185 -8.05 28.50 -5.38
C THR A 185 -6.58 28.67 -5.01
N CYS A 186 -5.72 28.03 -5.80
CA CYS A 186 -4.29 28.11 -5.62
C CYS A 186 -3.59 27.88 -6.95
N THR A 187 -2.40 28.45 -7.09
CA THR A 187 -1.56 28.27 -8.27
C THR A 187 -0.20 27.67 -7.92
N VAL A 188 0.12 27.60 -6.63
CA VAL A 188 1.31 27.00 -6.03
C VAL A 188 0.99 26.62 -4.58
N ASP A 189 1.72 25.64 -4.06
CA ASP A 189 1.55 25.10 -2.71
C ASP A 189 1.61 26.16 -1.60
N THR A 190 2.48 27.15 -1.75
CA THR A 190 2.71 28.22 -0.75
C THR A 190 1.51 29.15 -0.53
N LYS A 191 0.48 29.08 -1.39
CA LYS A 191 -0.78 29.81 -1.23
C LYS A 191 -1.77 29.12 -0.29
N CYS A 192 -1.53 27.85 0.02
CA CYS A 192 -2.40 27.05 0.87
C CYS A 192 -1.88 27.04 2.31
N ASN A 193 -2.80 27.12 3.26
CA ASN A 193 -2.49 27.04 4.70
C ASN A 193 -1.92 25.67 5.13
N GLN A 194 -2.10 24.64 4.28
CA GLN A 194 -1.63 23.26 4.43
C GLN A 194 -0.52 22.89 3.41
N GLU A 195 0.03 23.89 2.69
CA GLU A 195 1.16 23.73 1.75
C GLU A 195 0.94 22.70 0.62
N MET A 196 -0.31 22.44 0.21
CA MET A 196 -0.59 21.58 -0.94
C MET A 196 -1.72 22.14 -1.81
N CYS A 197 -1.42 22.27 -3.10
CA CYS A 197 -2.30 22.75 -4.15
C CYS A 197 -2.50 21.70 -5.26
N LEU A 198 -3.73 21.21 -5.44
CA LEU A 198 -4.05 20.32 -6.56
C LEU A 198 -4.26 21.14 -7.84
N LEU A 199 -3.22 21.27 -8.66
CA LEU A 199 -3.27 22.04 -9.91
C LEU A 199 -4.08 21.35 -11.01
N GLY A 200 -4.27 20.02 -10.93
CA GLY A 200 -5.10 19.25 -11.86
C GLY A 200 -6.60 19.40 -11.65
N TRP A 201 -7.03 20.08 -10.58
CA TRP A 201 -8.43 20.34 -10.29
C TRP A 201 -8.83 21.74 -10.78
N PRO A 202 -10.05 21.96 -11.30
CA PRO A 202 -10.47 23.24 -11.89
C PRO A 202 -10.15 24.45 -10.99
N GLY A 203 -9.28 25.36 -11.46
CA GLY A 203 -8.88 26.58 -10.73
C GLY A 203 -7.90 26.37 -9.56
N GLY A 204 -7.34 25.17 -9.42
CA GLY A 204 -6.43 24.77 -8.33
C GLY A 204 -7.15 24.61 -6.99
N TYR A 205 -6.83 23.58 -6.21
CA TYR A 205 -7.56 23.27 -4.98
C TYR A 205 -6.61 23.11 -3.79
N CYS A 206 -6.68 24.02 -2.82
CA CYS A 206 -5.95 23.84 -1.57
C CYS A 206 -6.48 22.64 -0.80
N THR A 207 -5.62 21.72 -0.40
CA THR A 207 -6.00 20.50 0.32
C THR A 207 -4.88 20.07 1.28
N ALA A 208 -5.10 18.97 2.00
CA ALA A 208 -4.15 18.30 2.87
C ALA A 208 -4.34 16.78 2.70
N THR A 209 -3.30 15.98 2.96
CA THR A 209 -3.46 14.53 3.00
C THR A 209 -4.10 14.10 4.31
N CYS A 210 -4.89 13.03 4.28
CA CYS A 210 -5.69 12.56 5.41
C CYS A 210 -5.79 11.02 5.40
N THR A 211 -6.04 10.34 6.52
CA THR A 211 -6.21 8.86 6.54
C THR A 211 -7.47 8.45 7.30
N GLY A 212 -8.17 7.43 6.78
CA GLY A 212 -9.42 6.94 7.36
C GLY A 212 -9.18 6.07 8.60
N GLY A 213 -9.46 6.62 9.79
CA GLY A 213 -9.54 5.87 11.06
C GLY A 213 -8.80 6.50 12.24
N GLY A 214 -9.23 7.67 12.72
CA GLY A 214 -8.70 8.32 13.93
C GLY A 214 -8.93 9.83 13.95
N ALA A 215 -8.99 10.46 15.13
CA ALA A 215 -9.57 11.79 15.36
C ALA A 215 -8.80 13.03 14.82
N VAL A 216 -7.91 12.90 13.82
CA VAL A 216 -7.21 14.05 13.22
C VAL A 216 -6.97 13.77 11.75
N SER A 217 -7.58 14.51 10.83
CA SER A 217 -7.17 14.41 9.43
C SER A 217 -7.42 15.64 8.55
N CYS A 218 -8.39 16.54 8.85
CA CYS A 218 -8.67 17.73 8.03
C CYS A 218 -9.01 19.00 8.84
N GLU A 219 -8.80 20.19 8.24
CA GLU A 219 -9.19 21.49 8.81
C GLU A 219 -10.72 21.54 9.07
N PRO A 220 -11.21 22.24 10.13
CA PRO A 220 -12.64 22.43 10.34
C PRO A 220 -13.36 22.98 9.09
N GLY A 221 -14.50 22.37 8.74
CA GLY A 221 -15.19 22.65 7.47
C GLY A 221 -14.67 21.83 6.29
N SER A 222 -13.92 20.76 6.57
CA SER A 222 -13.44 19.80 5.57
C SER A 222 -13.69 18.37 6.04
N VAL A 223 -13.85 17.47 5.08
CA VAL A 223 -14.00 16.03 5.27
C VAL A 223 -12.84 15.31 4.59
N CYS A 224 -12.37 14.22 5.20
CA CYS A 224 -11.38 13.38 4.57
C CYS A 224 -12.04 12.47 3.55
N HIS A 225 -11.72 12.67 2.28
CA HIS A 225 -12.16 11.80 1.20
C HIS A 225 -11.00 10.90 0.79
N THR A 226 -11.13 9.60 1.02
CA THR A 226 -10.08 8.64 0.67
C THR A 226 -10.02 8.48 -0.85
N VAL A 227 -8.86 8.77 -1.44
CA VAL A 227 -8.60 8.56 -2.87
C VAL A 227 -7.86 7.22 -3.07
N ASP A 228 -7.06 6.82 -2.07
CA ASP A 228 -6.49 5.49 -1.88
C ASP A 228 -6.27 5.17 -0.37
N ALA A 229 -5.53 4.10 -0.02
CA ALA A 229 -5.24 3.73 1.38
C ALA A 229 -3.90 4.21 1.98
N LEU A 230 -3.06 4.97 1.26
CA LEU A 230 -1.92 5.73 1.83
C LEU A 230 -2.28 7.22 1.98
N ALA A 231 -3.26 7.71 1.22
CA ALA A 231 -3.65 9.09 1.16
C ALA A 231 -5.16 9.25 0.82
N GLY A 232 -5.88 9.87 1.74
CA GLY A 232 -7.06 10.65 1.44
C GLY A 232 -6.69 12.11 1.24
N LEU A 233 -7.61 12.87 0.66
CA LEU A 233 -7.52 14.31 0.51
C LEU A 233 -8.59 14.99 1.35
N CYS A 234 -8.21 16.09 2.00
CA CYS A 234 -9.17 16.95 2.65
C CYS A 234 -9.96 17.72 1.61
N LEU A 235 -11.25 17.45 1.54
CA LEU A 235 -12.18 18.17 0.69
C LEU A 235 -13.01 19.10 1.55
N ALA A 236 -13.30 20.31 1.06
CA ALA A 236 -14.26 21.21 1.68
C ALA A 236 -15.58 20.46 1.89
N SER A 237 -16.10 20.52 3.12
CA SER A 237 -17.32 19.81 3.48
C SER A 237 -18.53 20.46 2.83
N CYS A 238 -19.49 19.66 2.40
CA CYS A 238 -20.73 20.12 1.80
C CYS A 238 -21.93 19.31 2.29
N SER A 239 -23.08 19.97 2.30
CA SER A 239 -24.41 19.39 2.54
C SER A 239 -25.26 19.44 1.27
N ASP A 240 -24.95 20.35 0.34
CA ASP A 240 -25.47 20.35 -1.02
C ASP A 240 -24.49 21.03 -2.00
N ALA A 241 -24.85 21.06 -3.29
CA ALA A 241 -23.98 21.57 -4.34
C ALA A 241 -23.61 23.06 -4.20
N ASN A 242 -24.41 23.87 -3.49
CA ASN A 242 -24.14 25.30 -3.32
C ASN A 242 -23.03 25.59 -2.30
N ASP A 243 -22.71 24.61 -1.44
CA ASP A 243 -21.57 24.72 -0.52
C ASP A 243 -20.22 24.61 -1.27
N CYS A 244 -20.25 24.08 -2.50
CA CYS A 244 -19.09 23.95 -3.35
C CYS A 244 -18.94 25.16 -4.27
N ARG A 245 -17.69 25.56 -4.51
CA ARG A 245 -17.38 26.65 -5.44
C ARG A 245 -17.73 26.28 -6.89
N PRO A 246 -17.89 27.25 -7.81
CA PRO A 246 -18.12 26.96 -9.23
C PRO A 246 -17.07 25.99 -9.81
N GLY A 247 -17.53 24.99 -10.57
CA GLY A 247 -16.70 23.90 -11.09
C GLY A 247 -16.65 22.64 -10.20
N TYR A 248 -17.36 22.63 -9.08
CA TYR A 248 -17.37 21.54 -8.11
C TYR A 248 -18.80 21.13 -7.74
N ARG A 249 -18.98 19.86 -7.38
CA ARG A 249 -20.23 19.30 -6.86
C ARG A 249 -20.03 18.69 -5.48
N CYS A 250 -21.12 18.50 -4.75
CA CYS A 250 -21.08 17.82 -3.46
C CYS A 250 -21.22 16.30 -3.66
N GLU A 251 -20.22 15.54 -3.23
CA GLU A 251 -20.23 14.08 -3.26
C GLU A 251 -20.27 13.50 -1.84
N PHE A 252 -21.25 12.62 -1.57
CA PHE A 252 -21.40 11.98 -0.27
C PHE A 252 -20.66 10.66 -0.24
N VAL A 253 -19.81 10.48 0.76
CA VAL A 253 -19.23 9.17 1.07
C VAL A 253 -20.31 8.30 1.69
N GLU A 254 -20.49 7.06 1.22
CA GLU A 254 -21.45 6.12 1.82
C GLU A 254 -21.17 6.01 3.33
N GLN A 255 -22.23 6.21 4.14
CA GLN A 255 -22.21 6.24 5.62
C GLN A 255 -21.74 7.56 6.30
N SER A 256 -21.49 8.64 5.56
CA SER A 256 -21.24 9.98 6.14
C SER A 256 -22.42 10.94 5.91
N PRO A 257 -22.89 11.68 6.94
CA PRO A 257 -23.90 12.75 6.76
C PRO A 257 -23.34 14.03 6.14
N VAL A 258 -22.02 14.09 5.87
CA VAL A 258 -21.31 15.24 5.32
C VAL A 258 -20.56 14.79 4.06
N GLY A 259 -20.82 15.47 2.94
CA GLY A 259 -20.14 15.25 1.67
C GLY A 259 -18.86 16.08 1.53
N GLY A 260 -18.08 15.78 0.50
CA GLY A 260 -16.89 16.55 0.10
C GLY A 260 -17.08 17.19 -1.28
N CYS A 261 -16.54 18.39 -1.46
CA CYS A 261 -16.56 19.08 -2.75
C CYS A 261 -15.52 18.50 -3.71
N VAL A 262 -15.98 17.82 -4.75
CA VAL A 262 -15.18 17.23 -5.84
C VAL A 262 -15.43 17.95 -7.16
N PRO A 263 -14.54 17.85 -8.16
CA PRO A 263 -14.78 18.42 -9.48
C PRO A 263 -16.08 17.89 -10.07
N ARG A 264 -16.87 18.79 -10.64
CA ARG A 264 -18.01 18.38 -11.46
C ARG A 264 -17.52 17.87 -12.81
N CYS A 265 -18.25 16.96 -13.43
CA CYS A 265 -18.05 16.74 -14.85
C CYS A 265 -18.64 17.93 -15.62
N ASP A 266 -18.00 18.34 -16.72
CA ASP A 266 -18.50 19.34 -17.66
C ASP A 266 -18.61 18.77 -19.08
N ALA A 267 -17.91 17.66 -19.36
CA ALA A 267 -17.89 16.95 -20.63
C ALA A 267 -18.01 15.42 -20.45
N PHE A 268 -18.23 14.70 -21.55
CA PHE A 268 -18.30 13.24 -21.56
C PHE A 268 -16.99 12.59 -21.09
N ASP A 269 -15.84 13.14 -21.50
CA ASP A 269 -14.52 12.60 -21.16
C ASP A 269 -14.16 12.72 -19.66
N ASP A 270 -14.94 13.49 -18.89
CA ASP A 270 -14.80 13.58 -17.43
C ASP A 270 -15.44 12.38 -16.70
N CYS A 271 -16.15 11.50 -17.42
CA CYS A 271 -16.90 10.38 -16.86
C CYS A 271 -16.31 9.01 -17.22
N PRO A 272 -16.49 7.99 -16.34
CA PRO A 272 -16.11 6.62 -16.65
C PRO A 272 -16.79 6.09 -17.93
N ASP A 273 -16.19 5.11 -18.59
CA ASP A 273 -16.76 4.54 -19.80
C ASP A 273 -18.17 3.94 -19.56
N GLY A 274 -19.08 4.18 -20.50
CA GLY A 274 -20.50 3.87 -20.36
C GLY A 274 -21.33 4.90 -19.58
N PHE A 275 -20.72 6.02 -19.16
CA PHE A 275 -21.41 7.12 -18.48
C PHE A 275 -21.25 8.43 -19.26
N HIS A 276 -22.23 9.32 -19.14
CA HIS A 276 -22.14 10.69 -19.63
C HIS A 276 -22.24 11.68 -18.48
N CYS A 277 -21.73 12.88 -18.71
CA CYS A 277 -21.94 13.96 -17.78
C CYS A 277 -23.36 14.52 -17.88
N ASN A 278 -24.09 14.55 -16.77
CA ASN A 278 -25.30 15.35 -16.64
C ASN A 278 -24.91 16.81 -16.36
N PRO A 279 -25.13 17.75 -17.28
CA PRO A 279 -24.71 19.14 -17.10
C PRO A 279 -25.51 19.90 -16.03
N GLU A 280 -26.67 19.38 -15.62
CA GLU A 280 -27.52 20.06 -14.62
C GLU A 280 -26.95 19.95 -13.20
N ASP A 281 -26.46 18.77 -12.82
CA ASP A 281 -25.91 18.50 -11.49
C ASP A 281 -24.39 18.22 -11.49
N GLY A 282 -23.81 17.94 -12.66
CA GLY A 282 -22.40 17.63 -12.83
C GLY A 282 -22.03 16.20 -12.41
N ASN A 283 -23.00 15.28 -12.39
CA ASN A 283 -22.83 13.86 -12.08
C ASN A 283 -22.61 13.00 -13.34
N CYS A 284 -21.82 11.95 -13.21
CA CYS A 284 -21.72 10.91 -14.22
C CYS A 284 -22.89 9.93 -14.10
N VAL A 285 -23.71 9.85 -15.15
CA VAL A 285 -24.93 9.04 -15.21
C VAL A 285 -24.80 7.98 -16.30
N ALA A 286 -25.30 6.78 -16.03
CA ALA A 286 -25.15 5.63 -16.94
C ALA A 286 -25.87 5.86 -18.27
N GLY A 287 -25.25 5.42 -19.37
CA GLY A 287 -25.75 5.59 -20.74
C GLY A 287 -25.21 6.87 -21.41
N PRO A 288 -25.71 7.24 -22.60
CA PRO A 288 -25.28 8.44 -23.33
C PRO A 288 -26.29 9.61 -23.22
N ALA A 289 -25.84 10.86 -23.11
CA ALA A 289 -26.68 12.06 -23.29
C ALA A 289 -26.52 12.68 -24.67
N GLY A 290 -27.52 12.55 -25.54
CA GLY A 290 -27.52 13.26 -26.83
C GLY A 290 -26.40 12.84 -27.79
N PRO A 291 -26.18 13.59 -28.89
CA PRO A 291 -25.19 13.25 -29.91
C PRO A 291 -23.76 13.54 -29.44
N GLN A 292 -22.97 12.50 -29.24
CA GLN A 292 -21.61 12.53 -28.70
C GLN A 292 -20.54 12.63 -29.81
N PRO A 293 -19.32 13.12 -29.49
CA PRO A 293 -18.23 13.23 -30.46
C PRO A 293 -17.67 11.85 -30.85
N ILE A 294 -16.77 11.84 -31.84
CA ILE A 294 -16.05 10.62 -32.25
C ILE A 294 -15.27 10.04 -31.06
N GLY A 295 -15.32 8.72 -30.90
CA GLY A 295 -14.66 8.00 -29.81
C GLY A 295 -15.52 7.76 -28.58
N ALA A 296 -16.56 8.55 -28.38
CA ALA A 296 -17.44 8.45 -27.21
C ALA A 296 -18.31 7.20 -27.22
N PHE A 297 -18.80 6.82 -26.04
CA PHE A 297 -19.72 5.70 -25.81
C PHE A 297 -21.03 5.86 -26.60
N CYS A 298 -21.53 4.76 -27.16
CA CYS A 298 -22.84 4.75 -27.81
C CYS A 298 -23.46 3.35 -27.88
N ASP A 299 -24.76 3.26 -27.64
CA ASP A 299 -25.53 2.04 -27.96
C ASP A 299 -26.21 2.10 -29.35
N THR A 300 -26.50 3.31 -29.84
CA THR A 300 -27.22 3.53 -31.11
C THR A 300 -26.65 4.72 -31.86
N SER A 301 -26.83 4.74 -33.18
CA SER A 301 -26.34 5.82 -34.05
C SER A 301 -26.90 7.21 -33.71
N SER A 302 -28.09 7.29 -33.10
CA SER A 302 -28.65 8.56 -32.63
C SER A 302 -27.89 9.20 -31.47
N HIS A 303 -27.04 8.43 -30.78
CA HIS A 303 -26.18 8.93 -29.72
C HIS A 303 -24.89 9.58 -30.24
N CYS A 304 -24.69 9.65 -31.55
CA CYS A 304 -23.45 10.17 -32.13
C CYS A 304 -23.73 11.41 -32.96
N SER A 305 -22.92 12.46 -32.79
CA SER A 305 -22.95 13.67 -33.62
C SER A 305 -22.68 13.36 -35.09
N SER A 306 -21.93 12.30 -35.37
CA SER A 306 -21.71 11.76 -36.71
C SER A 306 -22.91 11.01 -37.29
N GLY A 307 -23.92 10.70 -36.47
CA GLY A 307 -25.03 9.81 -36.83
C GLY A 307 -24.62 8.36 -37.02
N GLN A 308 -23.44 7.94 -36.54
CA GLN A 308 -22.98 6.55 -36.62
C GLN A 308 -22.34 6.05 -35.35
N CYS A 309 -22.85 4.92 -34.87
CA CYS A 309 -22.31 4.17 -33.75
C CYS A 309 -21.80 2.81 -34.22
N LYS A 310 -20.57 2.45 -33.85
CA LYS A 310 -20.04 1.09 -34.03
C LYS A 310 -20.35 0.28 -32.77
N SER A 311 -21.59 -0.21 -32.67
CA SER A 311 -22.09 -0.93 -31.48
C SER A 311 -21.41 -2.27 -31.22
N ASP A 312 -20.77 -2.90 -32.23
CA ASP A 312 -20.08 -4.20 -32.03
C ASP A 312 -18.68 -4.06 -31.40
N TRP A 313 -18.26 -2.84 -31.07
CA TRP A 313 -17.02 -2.60 -30.31
C TRP A 313 -17.33 -2.53 -28.80
N PRO A 314 -16.34 -2.69 -27.90
CA PRO A 314 -16.55 -2.60 -26.46
C PRO A 314 -17.32 -1.33 -26.08
N ASN A 315 -18.50 -1.52 -25.45
CA ASN A 315 -19.41 -0.43 -25.08
C ASN A 315 -19.78 0.53 -26.25
N GLY A 316 -19.64 0.08 -27.50
CA GLY A 316 -19.82 0.88 -28.71
C GLY A 316 -18.91 2.12 -28.79
N THR A 317 -18.75 2.67 -30.00
CA THR A 317 -18.05 3.94 -30.18
C THR A 317 -18.64 4.78 -31.31
N CYS A 318 -18.77 6.08 -31.07
CA CYS A 318 -19.16 7.02 -32.10
C CYS A 318 -18.06 7.13 -33.15
N THR A 319 -18.43 6.93 -34.41
CA THR A 319 -17.48 6.89 -35.53
C THR A 319 -18.11 7.49 -36.78
N THR A 320 -17.35 7.57 -37.87
CA THR A 320 -17.85 7.87 -39.22
C THR A 320 -16.87 7.30 -40.25
N PRO A 321 -17.28 7.00 -41.49
CA PRO A 321 -16.34 6.59 -42.51
C PRO A 321 -15.41 7.74 -42.84
N CYS A 322 -14.15 7.44 -43.11
CA CYS A 322 -13.14 8.42 -43.49
C CYS A 322 -12.27 7.90 -44.63
N SER A 323 -11.63 8.83 -45.34
CA SER A 323 -10.72 8.53 -46.44
C SER A 323 -9.76 9.70 -46.67
N SER A 324 -8.87 9.59 -47.67
CA SER A 324 -8.04 10.72 -48.11
C SER A 324 -8.85 11.91 -48.62
N ILE A 325 -10.11 11.70 -48.99
CA ILE A 325 -11.03 12.73 -49.51
C ILE A 325 -12.00 13.19 -48.40
N THR A 326 -12.30 12.32 -47.43
CA THR A 326 -13.20 12.59 -46.30
C THR A 326 -12.40 12.52 -45.00
N PRO A 327 -11.73 13.62 -44.59
CA PRO A 327 -10.89 13.61 -43.40
C PRO A 327 -11.72 13.43 -42.13
N CYS A 328 -11.14 12.78 -41.14
CA CYS A 328 -11.69 12.67 -39.80
C CYS A 328 -11.46 14.01 -39.07
N VAL A 329 -12.53 14.81 -38.88
CA VAL A 329 -12.42 16.20 -38.38
C VAL A 329 -12.16 16.27 -36.87
N SER A 330 -12.47 15.20 -36.13
CA SER A 330 -12.36 15.15 -34.66
C SER A 330 -11.72 13.83 -34.19
N GLY A 331 -10.70 13.35 -34.91
CA GLY A 331 -10.02 12.10 -34.60
C GLY A 331 -8.98 11.73 -35.65
N VAL A 332 -8.62 10.44 -35.68
CA VAL A 332 -7.71 9.88 -36.68
C VAL A 332 -8.44 8.87 -37.56
N CYS A 333 -8.13 8.90 -38.86
CA CYS A 333 -8.65 7.93 -39.80
C CYS A 333 -7.81 6.65 -39.78
N VAL A 334 -8.37 5.57 -39.24
CA VAL A 334 -7.71 4.25 -39.17
C VAL A 334 -8.61 3.22 -39.85
N ASN A 335 -8.08 2.51 -40.85
CA ASN A 335 -8.82 1.50 -41.62
C ASN A 335 -10.19 1.99 -42.15
N ALA A 336 -10.22 3.21 -42.69
CA ALA A 336 -11.41 3.90 -43.19
C ALA A 336 -12.51 4.21 -42.14
N LEU A 337 -12.18 4.10 -40.84
CA LEU A 337 -13.02 4.53 -39.73
C LEU A 337 -12.36 5.68 -38.97
N CYS A 338 -13.15 6.70 -38.66
CA CYS A 338 -12.76 7.84 -37.85
C CYS A 338 -12.87 7.43 -36.37
N VAL A 339 -11.74 7.35 -35.68
CA VAL A 339 -11.64 6.96 -34.26
C VAL A 339 -11.03 8.09 -33.43
N ALA A 340 -11.23 8.08 -32.11
CA ALA A 340 -10.59 9.07 -31.22
C ALA A 340 -9.07 9.06 -31.42
N ALA A 341 -8.49 10.25 -31.44
CA ALA A 341 -7.04 10.42 -31.51
C ALA A 341 -6.41 10.05 -30.16
N CYS A 342 -5.20 9.53 -30.20
CA CYS A 342 -4.43 9.21 -29.00
C CYS A 342 -2.93 9.40 -29.23
N THR A 343 -2.24 9.66 -28.14
CA THR A 343 -0.78 9.73 -28.02
C THR A 343 -0.26 8.69 -27.03
N SER A 344 -1.11 8.26 -26.09
CA SER A 344 -0.83 7.23 -25.10
C SER A 344 -2.06 6.37 -24.82
N ALA A 345 -1.89 5.28 -24.07
CA ALA A 345 -2.99 4.42 -23.65
C ALA A 345 -4.05 5.15 -22.79
N TYR A 346 -3.69 6.24 -22.10
CA TYR A 346 -4.62 7.03 -21.27
C TYR A 346 -5.61 7.88 -22.07
N ASP A 347 -5.28 8.20 -23.33
CA ASP A 347 -6.18 8.93 -24.20
C ASP A 347 -7.34 8.04 -24.69
N CYS A 348 -7.23 6.73 -24.48
CA CYS A 348 -8.21 5.74 -24.86
C CYS A 348 -9.06 5.30 -23.67
N ARG A 349 -10.33 5.04 -23.95
CA ARG A 349 -11.26 4.45 -22.99
C ARG A 349 -10.78 3.05 -22.56
N PRO A 350 -11.18 2.56 -21.38
CA PRO A 350 -11.03 1.14 -21.01
C PRO A 350 -11.43 0.21 -22.16
N ASP A 351 -10.71 -0.90 -22.33
CA ASP A 351 -10.84 -1.85 -23.45
C ASP A 351 -10.46 -1.30 -24.85
N TYR A 352 -9.86 -0.10 -24.92
CA TYR A 352 -9.24 0.43 -26.12
C TYR A 352 -7.74 0.65 -25.92
N ALA A 353 -6.98 0.41 -26.98
CA ALA A 353 -5.54 0.61 -27.04
C ALA A 353 -5.21 1.70 -28.05
N CYS A 354 -4.19 2.51 -27.73
CA CYS A 354 -3.70 3.51 -28.66
C CYS A 354 -2.83 2.84 -29.74
N GLY A 355 -3.37 2.73 -30.97
CA GLY A 355 -2.64 2.14 -32.08
C GLY A 355 -1.50 3.03 -32.58
N SER A 356 -0.57 2.44 -33.32
CA SER A 356 0.60 3.13 -33.90
C SER A 356 0.24 4.29 -34.86
N ALA A 357 -0.96 4.28 -35.42
CA ALA A 357 -1.49 5.39 -36.21
C ALA A 357 -2.00 6.58 -35.37
N GLY A 358 -1.96 6.49 -34.03
CA GLY A 358 -2.47 7.51 -33.12
C GLY A 358 -3.99 7.52 -32.98
N GLY A 359 -4.64 6.35 -33.13
CA GLY A 359 -6.09 6.20 -32.97
C GLY A 359 -6.45 5.10 -31.96
N CYS A 360 -7.48 5.34 -31.15
CA CYS A 360 -8.00 4.35 -30.20
C CYS A 360 -8.75 3.24 -30.91
N LEU A 361 -8.25 2.02 -30.80
CA LEU A 361 -8.85 0.80 -31.36
C LEU A 361 -9.23 -0.15 -30.23
N PRO A 362 -10.25 -1.00 -30.40
CA PRO A 362 -10.56 -2.01 -29.39
C PRO A 362 -9.36 -2.90 -29.13
N HIS A 363 -9.20 -3.28 -27.88
CA HIS A 363 -8.17 -4.19 -27.44
C HIS A 363 -8.20 -5.47 -28.29
N CYS A 364 -7.02 -5.96 -28.66
CA CYS A 364 -6.89 -7.20 -29.44
C CYS A 364 -7.51 -8.44 -28.77
N ARG A 365 -7.79 -8.39 -27.46
CA ARG A 365 -8.48 -9.45 -26.72
C ARG A 365 -9.94 -9.61 -27.18
N THR A 366 -10.53 -8.53 -27.67
CA THR A 366 -11.93 -8.49 -28.10
C THR A 366 -12.09 -8.80 -29.58
N LEU A 367 -11.25 -8.20 -30.44
CA LEU A 367 -11.37 -8.34 -31.89
C LEU A 367 -10.47 -9.44 -32.48
N GLY A 368 -9.53 -9.97 -31.71
CA GLY A 368 -8.46 -10.82 -32.21
C GLY A 368 -7.42 -10.02 -33.01
N CYS A 369 -6.35 -10.71 -33.41
CA CYS A 369 -5.30 -10.15 -34.25
C CYS A 369 -5.38 -10.69 -35.68
N ALA A 370 -4.67 -10.05 -36.61
CA ALA A 370 -4.58 -10.57 -37.96
C ALA A 370 -3.88 -11.94 -37.97
N LYS A 371 -4.05 -12.69 -39.06
CA LYS A 371 -3.46 -14.02 -39.17
C LYS A 371 -1.94 -13.94 -39.09
N GLY A 372 -1.37 -14.54 -38.04
CA GLY A 372 0.07 -14.59 -37.80
C GLY A 372 0.51 -13.72 -36.63
N GLU A 373 -0.30 -12.77 -36.20
CA GLU A 373 -0.03 -11.89 -35.05
C GLU A 373 -0.58 -12.48 -33.75
N THR A 374 -0.02 -12.04 -32.63
CA THR A 374 -0.53 -12.32 -31.29
C THR A 374 -0.84 -11.05 -30.52
N CYS A 375 -1.76 -11.19 -29.55
CA CYS A 375 -2.28 -10.08 -28.77
C CYS A 375 -1.41 -9.88 -27.53
N ASP A 376 -0.81 -8.71 -27.37
CA ASP A 376 -0.20 -8.33 -26.11
C ASP A 376 -1.31 -7.91 -25.15
N SER A 377 -1.58 -8.76 -24.15
CA SER A 377 -2.62 -8.51 -23.16
C SER A 377 -2.40 -7.25 -22.32
N LEU A 378 -1.18 -6.70 -22.28
CA LEU A 378 -0.89 -5.51 -21.49
C LEU A 378 -1.07 -4.20 -22.28
N SER A 379 -0.59 -4.14 -23.53
CA SER A 379 -0.79 -2.96 -24.39
C SER A 379 -2.14 -2.94 -25.10
N GLY A 380 -2.71 -4.12 -25.32
CA GLY A 380 -3.88 -4.34 -26.15
C GLY A 380 -3.70 -4.19 -27.64
N LEU A 381 -2.44 -4.22 -28.07
CA LEU A 381 -2.06 -4.16 -29.47
C LEU A 381 -1.64 -5.55 -29.98
N CYS A 382 -1.87 -5.76 -31.26
CA CYS A 382 -1.34 -6.91 -31.98
C CYS A 382 0.13 -6.70 -32.30
N HIS A 383 0.91 -7.77 -32.20
CA HIS A 383 2.31 -7.79 -32.56
C HIS A 383 2.66 -9.09 -33.28
N GLU A 384 3.78 -9.07 -34.00
CA GLU A 384 4.35 -10.30 -34.57
C GLU A 384 4.88 -11.20 -33.43
N PRO A 385 4.71 -12.53 -33.51
CA PRO A 385 5.23 -13.45 -32.51
C PRO A 385 6.73 -13.31 -32.37
N ASN A 386 7.23 -13.34 -31.13
CA ASN A 386 8.67 -13.25 -30.90
C ASN A 386 9.37 -14.55 -31.35
N THR A 387 10.05 -14.51 -32.49
CA THR A 387 10.83 -15.65 -33.04
C THR A 387 12.33 -15.54 -32.82
N ASN A 388 12.84 -14.40 -32.36
CA ASN A 388 14.28 -14.06 -32.40
C ASN A 388 15.01 -14.20 -31.06
N GLY A 389 14.34 -14.74 -30.05
CA GLY A 389 14.91 -14.84 -28.70
C GLY A 389 14.59 -13.62 -27.85
N LEU A 390 14.75 -13.79 -26.53
CA LEU A 390 14.81 -12.68 -25.58
C LEU A 390 16.28 -12.36 -25.29
N LEU A 391 16.63 -11.08 -25.28
CA LEU A 391 17.96 -10.61 -24.89
C LEU A 391 17.83 -9.77 -23.62
N VAL A 392 18.60 -10.13 -22.59
CA VAL A 392 18.77 -9.29 -21.41
C VAL A 392 20.06 -8.47 -21.59
N GLU A 393 19.95 -7.14 -21.53
CA GLU A 393 21.06 -6.23 -21.75
C GLU A 393 21.18 -5.22 -20.60
N THR A 394 22.39 -5.02 -20.08
CA THR A 394 22.70 -3.95 -19.12
C THR A 394 23.05 -2.68 -19.89
N LEU A 395 22.12 -1.72 -19.96
CA LEU A 395 22.32 -0.44 -20.65
C LEU A 395 23.26 0.50 -19.89
N PHE A 396 23.22 0.44 -18.56
CA PHE A 396 23.99 1.33 -17.70
C PHE A 396 24.35 0.61 -16.40
N SER A 397 25.58 0.76 -15.94
CA SER A 397 26.01 0.31 -14.62
C SER A 397 27.20 1.12 -14.15
N SER A 398 26.98 2.09 -13.29
CA SER A 398 28.03 2.95 -12.73
C SER A 398 27.56 3.60 -11.43
N SER A 399 28.49 4.14 -10.64
CA SER A 399 28.15 5.11 -9.60
C SER A 399 27.70 6.43 -10.24
N VAL A 400 26.64 7.01 -9.69
CA VAL A 400 26.10 8.32 -10.06
C VAL A 400 26.14 9.25 -8.85
N ASP A 401 26.28 10.55 -9.11
CA ASP A 401 26.25 11.56 -8.06
C ASP A 401 24.85 11.67 -7.44
N THR A 402 24.81 11.87 -6.13
CA THR A 402 23.57 11.95 -5.34
C THR A 402 23.60 13.16 -4.43
N SER A 403 22.42 13.70 -4.14
CA SER A 403 22.22 14.72 -3.09
C SER A 403 21.00 14.37 -2.23
N PRO A 404 20.84 15.02 -1.07
CA PRO A 404 19.65 14.86 -0.22
C PRO A 404 18.34 15.21 -0.93
N THR A 405 18.39 16.09 -1.93
CA THR A 405 17.23 16.57 -2.70
C THR A 405 17.16 16.01 -4.11
N GLY A 406 18.02 15.03 -4.44
CA GLY A 406 18.15 14.46 -5.78
C GLY A 406 19.48 14.80 -6.46
N GLY A 407 20.16 13.78 -6.97
CA GLY A 407 21.38 13.95 -7.78
C GLY A 407 21.10 14.47 -9.19
N PRO A 408 22.14 14.87 -9.95
CA PRO A 408 21.99 15.24 -11.35
C PRO A 408 21.36 14.09 -12.16
N PRO A 409 20.50 14.42 -13.14
CA PRO A 409 19.84 13.41 -13.98
C PRO A 409 20.87 12.64 -14.82
N THR A 410 20.66 11.33 -14.91
CA THR A 410 21.36 10.41 -15.81
C THR A 410 20.42 10.06 -16.96
N THR A 411 20.89 10.17 -18.20
CA THR A 411 20.12 9.83 -19.40
C THR A 411 20.40 8.39 -19.82
N LEU A 412 19.33 7.62 -20.04
CA LEU A 412 19.35 6.25 -20.56
C LEU A 412 18.70 6.26 -21.94
N ASN A 413 19.31 5.61 -22.94
CA ASN A 413 18.70 5.48 -24.27
C ASN A 413 18.16 4.06 -24.44
N LEU A 414 16.85 3.91 -24.44
CA LEU A 414 16.19 2.62 -24.60
C LEU A 414 16.12 2.22 -26.08
N PRO A 415 16.58 1.00 -26.44
CA PRO A 415 16.44 0.45 -27.79
C PRO A 415 14.99 0.31 -28.28
N GLU A 416 14.79 0.23 -29.60
CA GLU A 416 13.47 0.13 -30.23
C GLU A 416 12.67 -1.12 -29.85
N ASP A 417 13.36 -2.21 -29.58
CA ASP A 417 12.83 -3.53 -29.20
C ASP A 417 12.81 -3.74 -27.68
N SER A 418 12.85 -2.67 -26.88
CA SER A 418 12.77 -2.76 -25.41
C SER A 418 11.38 -3.22 -24.97
N LEU A 419 11.33 -4.32 -24.23
CA LEU A 419 10.12 -4.91 -23.67
C LEU A 419 9.89 -4.55 -22.21
N SER A 420 10.98 -4.30 -21.47
CA SER A 420 10.95 -3.86 -20.08
C SER A 420 12.18 -3.02 -19.73
N LEU A 421 12.07 -2.24 -18.65
CA LEU A 421 13.16 -1.50 -18.04
C LEU A 421 13.20 -1.81 -16.55
N SER A 422 14.29 -2.40 -16.08
CA SER A 422 14.57 -2.61 -14.65
C SER A 422 15.68 -1.67 -14.20
N LEU A 423 15.43 -0.95 -13.11
CA LEU A 423 16.37 -0.04 -12.47
C LEU A 423 16.56 -0.46 -11.03
N TYR A 424 17.80 -0.57 -10.60
CA TYR A 424 18.11 -0.78 -9.19
C TYR A 424 19.40 -0.08 -8.82
N GLY A 425 19.54 0.24 -7.54
CA GLY A 425 20.70 0.97 -7.07
C GLY A 425 20.75 1.09 -5.56
N GLY A 426 21.93 1.43 -5.05
CA GLY A 426 22.27 1.39 -3.64
C GLY A 426 23.43 0.44 -3.34
N ASP A 427 24.19 0.77 -2.31
CA ASP A 427 25.42 0.09 -1.90
C ASP A 427 25.22 -0.75 -0.63
N GLY A 428 23.97 -0.97 -0.22
CA GLY A 428 23.64 -1.67 1.03
C GLY A 428 23.87 -0.82 2.29
N THR A 429 24.31 0.44 2.18
CA THR A 429 24.70 1.25 3.35
C THR A 429 23.72 2.38 3.67
N THR A 430 23.87 2.97 4.86
CA THR A 430 23.09 4.16 5.28
C THR A 430 23.88 5.45 5.01
N PRO A 431 23.20 6.57 4.67
CA PRO A 431 21.77 6.70 4.44
C PRO A 431 21.34 5.99 3.14
N PRO A 432 20.09 5.51 3.08
CA PRO A 432 19.65 4.66 2.00
C PRO A 432 19.52 5.43 0.69
N THR A 433 19.66 4.71 -0.43
CA THR A 433 19.49 5.25 -1.78
C THR A 433 18.04 5.07 -2.21
N ARG A 434 17.48 6.10 -2.85
CA ARG A 434 16.10 6.12 -3.32
C ARG A 434 16.05 6.61 -4.75
N LEU A 435 15.09 6.09 -5.52
CA LEU A 435 14.71 6.72 -6.77
C LEU A 435 14.14 8.11 -6.46
N ASN A 436 14.69 9.12 -7.13
CA ASN A 436 14.24 10.51 -7.00
C ASN A 436 13.36 10.92 -8.18
N PHE A 437 13.73 10.50 -9.39
CA PHE A 437 13.01 10.82 -10.61
C PHE A 437 13.15 9.69 -11.65
N LEU A 438 12.07 9.41 -12.37
CA LEU A 438 12.07 8.55 -13.55
C LEU A 438 11.03 9.07 -14.55
N GLY A 439 11.46 9.29 -15.80
CA GLY A 439 10.55 9.70 -16.87
C GLY A 439 11.23 9.76 -18.23
N ARG A 440 10.43 9.84 -19.29
CA ARG A 440 10.92 10.08 -20.64
C ARG A 440 11.30 11.56 -20.81
N VAL A 441 12.34 11.84 -21.59
CA VAL A 441 12.76 13.22 -21.86
C VAL A 441 11.66 13.96 -22.63
N GLY A 442 11.19 15.08 -22.06
CA GLY A 442 10.16 15.93 -22.70
C GLY A 442 8.72 15.56 -22.35
N GLU A 443 8.50 14.55 -21.51
CA GLU A 443 7.17 14.12 -21.04
C GLU A 443 7.02 14.31 -19.53
N VAL A 444 5.79 14.15 -19.03
CA VAL A 444 5.52 14.10 -17.58
C VAL A 444 6.22 12.87 -17.00
N PRO A 445 6.94 12.99 -15.87
CA PRO A 445 7.62 11.86 -15.26
C PRO A 445 6.64 10.79 -14.77
N LEU A 446 7.03 9.53 -14.90
CA LEU A 446 6.33 8.41 -14.26
C LEU A 446 6.51 8.44 -12.74
N TYR A 447 7.66 8.92 -12.27
CA TYR A 447 7.97 9.07 -10.86
C TYR A 447 8.77 10.35 -10.55
N SER A 448 8.40 11.06 -9.47
CA SER A 448 9.12 12.21 -8.92
C SER A 448 8.86 12.33 -7.42
N LEU A 449 9.92 12.22 -6.62
CA LEU A 449 9.83 12.36 -5.16
C LEU A 449 9.30 13.74 -4.73
N ALA A 450 9.54 14.78 -5.53
CA ALA A 450 9.05 16.13 -5.30
C ALA A 450 7.56 16.30 -5.65
N SER A 451 6.94 15.34 -6.35
CA SER A 451 5.55 15.45 -6.82
C SER A 451 4.86 14.08 -6.83
N PRO A 452 4.68 13.45 -5.65
CA PRO A 452 4.23 12.06 -5.55
C PRO A 452 2.81 11.78 -6.06
N LEU A 453 1.97 12.82 -6.21
CA LEU A 453 0.55 12.70 -6.57
C LEU A 453 0.25 12.77 -8.07
N ILE A 454 1.25 13.00 -8.93
CA ILE A 454 1.11 13.05 -10.40
C ILE A 454 1.61 11.73 -11.03
N LEU A 455 1.96 10.74 -10.20
CA LEU A 455 2.79 9.62 -10.62
C LEU A 455 1.96 8.40 -10.95
N SER A 456 2.27 7.80 -12.09
CA SER A 456 1.67 6.53 -12.51
C SER A 456 2.43 5.32 -11.97
N LEU A 457 3.61 5.51 -11.34
CA LEU A 457 4.43 4.43 -10.79
C LEU A 457 4.30 4.33 -9.26
N PRO A 458 3.62 3.30 -8.73
CA PRO A 458 3.65 3.01 -7.31
C PRO A 458 5.05 2.51 -6.92
N LEU A 459 5.74 3.21 -6.00
CA LEU A 459 6.96 2.69 -5.38
C LEU A 459 6.65 2.15 -4.00
N TYR A 460 6.94 0.87 -3.80
CA TYR A 460 6.90 0.26 -2.49
C TYR A 460 8.29 0.34 -1.84
N SER A 461 8.44 1.20 -0.84
CA SER A 461 9.67 1.23 -0.04
C SER A 461 9.64 0.06 0.95
N THR A 462 10.43 -0.98 0.69
CA THR A 462 10.64 -2.08 1.64
C THR A 462 11.47 -1.68 2.87
N GLY A 463 11.91 -0.42 2.97
CA GLY A 463 12.76 0.07 4.05
C GLY A 463 14.23 -0.34 3.91
N ASN A 464 14.57 -1.03 2.83
CA ASN A 464 15.93 -1.46 2.52
C ASN A 464 16.84 -0.28 2.12
N PRO A 465 18.17 -0.43 2.24
CA PRO A 465 19.16 0.57 1.85
C PRO A 465 19.26 0.82 0.34
N ASP A 466 18.76 -0.10 -0.47
CA ASP A 466 18.70 -0.05 -1.93
C ASP A 466 17.28 0.29 -2.41
N PHE A 467 17.14 0.44 -3.72
CA PHE A 467 15.85 0.53 -4.40
C PHE A 467 15.84 -0.36 -5.62
N SER A 468 14.65 -0.80 -6.02
CA SER A 468 14.41 -1.47 -7.30
C SER A 468 13.09 -1.03 -7.90
N VAL A 469 13.05 -0.96 -9.22
CA VAL A 469 11.91 -0.62 -10.06
C VAL A 469 11.96 -1.46 -11.32
N MET A 470 10.81 -1.90 -11.79
CA MET A 470 10.64 -2.55 -13.09
C MET A 470 9.46 -1.93 -13.82
N LEU A 471 9.60 -1.68 -15.12
CA LEU A 471 8.51 -1.27 -16.00
C LEU A 471 8.34 -2.30 -17.11
N PRO A 472 7.12 -2.65 -17.51
CA PRO A 472 5.85 -2.15 -16.98
C PRO A 472 5.37 -2.90 -15.72
N GLN A 473 4.65 -2.21 -14.84
CA GLN A 473 3.74 -2.79 -13.83
C GLN A 473 2.27 -2.41 -14.10
N ALA A 474 2.02 -1.64 -15.17
CA ALA A 474 0.70 -1.25 -15.67
C ALA A 474 0.77 -1.03 -17.20
N PRO A 475 -0.36 -1.11 -17.94
CA PRO A 475 -0.42 -0.82 -19.38
C PRO A 475 0.22 0.51 -19.80
N SER A 476 0.06 1.54 -18.98
CA SER A 476 0.60 2.87 -19.24
C SER A 476 2.10 3.02 -19.01
N GLN A 477 2.72 2.03 -18.39
CA GLN A 477 4.13 2.04 -18.03
C GLN A 477 4.99 1.24 -19.02
N ILE A 478 4.42 0.79 -20.14
CA ILE A 478 5.17 0.07 -21.16
C ILE A 478 6.26 1.02 -21.69
N PRO A 479 7.55 0.66 -21.53
CA PRO A 479 8.62 1.58 -21.83
C PRO A 479 8.71 1.83 -23.33
N THR A 480 8.67 3.09 -23.74
CA THR A 480 8.85 3.49 -25.14
C THR A 480 10.32 3.71 -25.49
N PRO A 481 10.74 3.45 -26.73
CA PRO A 481 12.10 3.72 -27.18
C PRO A 481 12.53 5.19 -27.07
N GLY A 482 13.84 5.40 -26.98
CA GLY A 482 14.47 6.72 -26.98
C GLY A 482 14.98 7.16 -25.61
N PRO A 483 15.14 8.48 -25.37
CA PRO A 483 15.82 8.99 -24.19
C PRO A 483 14.91 9.03 -22.95
N TRP A 484 15.40 8.41 -21.89
CA TRP A 484 14.83 8.39 -20.54
C TRP A 484 15.77 9.09 -19.57
N THR A 485 15.22 9.67 -18.51
CA THR A 485 15.96 10.33 -17.45
C THR A 485 15.66 9.67 -16.12
N VAL A 486 16.73 9.36 -15.38
CA VAL A 486 16.69 8.83 -14.02
C VAL A 486 17.54 9.71 -13.11
N SER A 487 17.04 9.99 -11.91
CA SER A 487 17.84 10.60 -10.84
C SER A 487 17.61 9.81 -9.56
N VAL A 488 18.65 9.68 -8.76
CA VAL A 488 18.61 9.02 -7.45
C VAL A 488 19.03 10.01 -6.37
N SER A 489 18.48 9.83 -5.18
CA SER A 489 18.78 10.63 -4.00
C SER A 489 19.32 9.75 -2.88
N ARG A 490 20.12 10.34 -2.01
CA ARG A 490 20.60 9.68 -0.79
C ARG A 490 20.22 10.54 0.40
N LEU A 491 19.47 9.98 1.37
CA LEU A 491 18.84 10.72 2.48
C LEU A 491 19.84 11.18 3.57
N GLY A 492 20.97 11.77 3.18
CA GLY A 492 22.01 12.30 4.06
C GLY A 492 22.01 13.82 4.18
N LEU A 493 23.07 14.37 4.77
CA LEU A 493 23.28 15.83 4.87
C LEU A 493 24.21 16.39 3.78
N PHE A 494 24.86 15.51 3.02
CA PHE A 494 25.90 15.86 2.06
C PHE A 494 25.72 15.12 0.74
N ASN A 495 26.27 15.69 -0.33
CA ASN A 495 26.38 15.02 -1.60
C ASN A 495 27.26 13.77 -1.48
N SER A 496 26.91 12.73 -2.24
CA SER A 496 27.60 11.45 -2.23
C SER A 496 27.51 10.82 -3.63
N SER A 497 27.89 9.56 -3.76
CA SER A 497 27.58 8.76 -4.94
C SER A 497 26.90 7.46 -4.52
N ALA A 498 26.13 6.88 -5.44
CA ALA A 498 25.46 5.60 -5.27
C ALA A 498 25.52 4.80 -6.57
N PRO A 499 25.67 3.47 -6.52
CA PRO A 499 25.60 2.64 -7.71
C PRO A 499 24.17 2.68 -8.28
N LEU A 500 24.09 2.73 -9.60
CA LEU A 500 22.87 2.66 -10.39
C LEU A 500 23.09 1.70 -11.54
N THR A 501 22.17 0.76 -11.72
CA THR A 501 22.16 -0.18 -12.82
C THR A 501 20.80 -0.14 -13.53
N ALA A 502 20.86 -0.15 -14.86
CA ALA A 502 19.70 -0.22 -15.75
C ALA A 502 19.84 -1.46 -16.64
N VAL A 503 18.83 -2.33 -16.58
CA VAL A 503 18.73 -3.57 -17.34
C VAL A 503 17.47 -3.51 -18.19
N VAL A 504 17.54 -3.95 -19.43
CA VAL A 504 16.39 -4.10 -20.32
C VAL A 504 16.23 -5.52 -20.78
N LEU A 505 14.98 -5.97 -20.87
CA LEU A 505 14.62 -7.13 -21.67
C LEU A 505 14.28 -6.63 -23.08
N ARG A 506 14.84 -7.26 -24.10
CA ARG A 506 14.65 -6.90 -25.51
C ARG A 506 14.08 -8.06 -26.32
N GLY A 507 13.26 -7.74 -27.30
CA GLY A 507 12.70 -8.69 -28.26
C GLY A 507 11.65 -8.06 -29.18
N ASN A 508 11.31 -8.74 -30.27
CA ASN A 508 10.38 -8.25 -31.29
C ASN A 508 8.89 -8.26 -30.86
N GLY A 509 8.62 -8.53 -29.59
CA GLY A 509 7.30 -8.64 -28.98
C GLY A 509 7.42 -9.31 -27.60
N PRO A 510 6.44 -9.13 -26.71
CA PRO A 510 6.40 -9.88 -25.46
C PRO A 510 6.44 -11.38 -25.73
N PRO A 511 7.12 -12.17 -24.90
CA PRO A 511 7.08 -13.61 -25.04
C PRO A 511 5.68 -14.11 -24.62
N GLU A 512 5.24 -15.20 -25.23
CA GLU A 512 3.98 -15.86 -24.87
C GLU A 512 4.18 -16.89 -23.76
N SER A 513 5.39 -17.39 -23.56
CA SER A 513 5.71 -18.32 -22.49
C SER A 513 7.16 -18.15 -22.08
N GLY A 514 7.50 -18.66 -20.91
CA GLY A 514 8.83 -18.47 -20.37
C GLY A 514 9.19 -19.47 -19.29
N ARG A 515 10.44 -19.40 -18.86
CA ARG A 515 10.99 -20.15 -17.74
C ARG A 515 11.72 -19.23 -16.78
N ILE A 516 11.57 -19.54 -15.49
CA ILE A 516 12.28 -18.86 -14.41
C ILE A 516 12.97 -19.92 -13.55
N SER A 517 14.27 -19.76 -13.34
CA SER A 517 15.07 -20.64 -12.48
C SER A 517 15.00 -20.20 -11.02
N PHE A 518 15.17 -21.13 -10.08
CA PHE A 518 15.02 -20.88 -8.64
C PHE A 518 16.27 -21.39 -7.90
N ASN A 519 16.76 -20.60 -6.95
CA ASN A 519 17.85 -20.95 -6.05
C ASN A 519 17.28 -21.03 -4.62
N PHE A 520 17.04 -22.24 -4.12
CA PHE A 520 16.54 -22.44 -2.76
C PHE A 520 17.69 -22.48 -1.76
N HIS A 521 17.65 -21.59 -0.77
CA HIS A 521 18.63 -21.46 0.31
C HIS A 521 18.03 -21.95 1.63
N PHE A 522 18.56 -23.02 2.20
CA PHE A 522 18.13 -23.56 3.49
C PHE A 522 18.91 -22.92 4.63
N VAL A 523 18.23 -22.11 5.45
CA VAL A 523 18.83 -21.26 6.48
C VAL A 523 18.63 -21.87 7.86
N GLY A 524 19.41 -22.89 8.20
CA GLY A 524 19.36 -23.54 9.52
C GLY A 524 18.08 -24.33 9.83
N VAL A 525 17.22 -24.51 8.83
CA VAL A 525 15.94 -25.19 8.97
C VAL A 525 16.10 -26.68 9.21
N THR A 526 15.22 -27.24 10.04
CA THR A 526 15.30 -28.66 10.44
C THR A 526 14.54 -29.58 9.47
N GLY A 527 15.08 -30.79 9.24
CA GLY A 527 14.38 -31.84 8.49
C GLY A 527 14.51 -31.78 6.96
N ILE A 528 15.18 -30.76 6.42
CA ILE A 528 15.54 -30.67 5.00
C ILE A 528 16.91 -29.98 4.85
N THR A 529 17.67 -30.39 3.84
CA THR A 529 18.97 -29.83 3.46
C THR A 529 19.06 -29.81 1.95
N ALA A 530 20.01 -29.07 1.38
CA ALA A 530 20.23 -29.03 -0.06
C ALA A 530 20.44 -30.44 -0.66
N LYS A 531 21.20 -31.28 0.05
CA LYS A 531 21.44 -32.68 -0.36
C LYS A 531 20.16 -33.53 -0.39
N SER A 532 19.23 -33.30 0.54
CA SER A 532 18.01 -34.11 0.67
C SER A 532 16.82 -33.55 -0.14
N ALA A 533 16.81 -32.25 -0.42
CA ALA A 533 15.70 -31.53 -1.07
C ALA A 533 15.27 -32.12 -2.42
N ALA A 534 16.23 -32.55 -3.24
CA ALA A 534 15.95 -33.13 -4.56
C ALA A 534 15.14 -34.45 -4.52
N THR A 535 15.20 -35.18 -3.41
CA THR A 535 14.49 -36.46 -3.23
C THR A 535 13.40 -36.41 -2.16
N ASN A 536 13.30 -35.29 -1.45
CA ASN A 536 12.30 -35.08 -0.41
C ASN A 536 10.92 -34.88 -1.05
N LEU A 537 10.00 -35.84 -0.85
CA LEU A 537 8.67 -35.83 -1.45
C LEU A 537 7.84 -34.58 -1.11
N PHE A 538 8.01 -34.04 0.11
CA PHE A 538 7.31 -32.82 0.51
C PHE A 538 7.83 -31.62 -0.30
N MET A 539 9.15 -31.44 -0.35
CA MET A 539 9.75 -30.35 -1.12
C MET A 539 9.41 -30.45 -2.61
N GLN A 540 9.46 -31.65 -3.19
CA GLN A 540 9.07 -31.86 -4.59
C GLN A 540 7.58 -31.56 -4.82
N SER A 541 6.72 -31.87 -3.86
CA SER A 541 5.28 -31.52 -3.95
C SER A 541 5.06 -30.00 -3.86
N VAL A 542 5.84 -29.30 -3.04
CA VAL A 542 5.83 -27.82 -2.93
C VAL A 542 6.31 -27.19 -4.24
N ILE A 543 7.43 -27.65 -4.79
CA ILE A 543 7.97 -27.17 -6.07
C ILE A 543 6.97 -27.43 -7.20
N ASN A 544 6.36 -28.61 -7.25
CA ASN A 544 5.30 -28.90 -8.22
C ASN A 544 4.08 -27.99 -8.02
N LYS A 545 3.76 -27.62 -6.79
CA LYS A 545 2.69 -26.66 -6.53
C LYS A 545 3.04 -25.27 -7.09
N VAL A 546 4.26 -24.78 -6.86
CA VAL A 546 4.76 -23.52 -7.43
C VAL A 546 4.70 -23.58 -8.96
N ARG A 547 5.17 -24.67 -9.56
CA ARG A 547 5.11 -24.89 -11.02
C ARG A 547 3.67 -24.81 -11.54
N ASN A 548 2.72 -25.48 -10.88
CA ASN A 548 1.33 -25.48 -11.31
C ASN A 548 0.67 -24.09 -11.23
N VAL A 549 1.02 -23.29 -10.21
CA VAL A 549 0.52 -21.91 -10.10
C VAL A 549 1.07 -21.04 -11.23
N PHE A 550 2.38 -21.10 -11.50
CA PHE A 550 2.97 -20.31 -12.60
C PHE A 550 2.57 -20.81 -14.00
N ALA A 551 2.15 -22.07 -14.13
CA ALA A 551 1.61 -22.60 -15.38
C ALA A 551 0.34 -21.85 -15.84
N GLU A 552 -0.46 -21.27 -14.94
CA GLU A 552 -1.58 -20.37 -15.28
C GLU A 552 -1.09 -19.13 -16.07
N ALA A 553 0.15 -18.70 -15.82
CA ALA A 553 0.82 -17.62 -16.54
C ALA A 553 1.68 -18.11 -17.72
N TYR A 554 1.60 -19.39 -18.11
CA TYR A 554 2.47 -20.00 -19.12
C TYR A 554 3.97 -19.83 -18.80
N LEU A 555 4.26 -19.78 -17.49
CA LEU A 555 5.60 -19.77 -16.93
C LEU A 555 5.88 -21.15 -16.34
N ASP A 556 6.93 -21.79 -16.83
CA ASP A 556 7.45 -23.02 -16.26
C ASP A 556 8.66 -22.74 -15.37
N LEU A 557 9.01 -23.68 -14.50
CA LEU A 557 10.24 -23.58 -13.72
C LEU A 557 11.41 -24.07 -14.56
N GLY A 558 12.46 -23.25 -14.63
CA GLY A 558 13.74 -23.59 -15.22
C GLY A 558 14.55 -24.51 -14.30
N GLU A 559 15.84 -24.22 -14.13
CA GLU A 559 16.67 -24.97 -13.19
C GLU A 559 16.25 -24.66 -11.75
N VAL A 560 16.10 -25.71 -10.94
CA VAL A 560 15.86 -25.58 -9.49
C VAL A 560 17.10 -26.07 -8.77
N ARG A 561 17.75 -25.14 -8.04
CA ARG A 561 19.01 -25.37 -7.33
C ARG A 561 18.79 -25.27 -5.84
N PHE A 562 19.65 -25.94 -5.08
CA PHE A 562 19.53 -26.07 -3.63
C PHE A 562 20.87 -25.79 -2.97
N TYR A 563 20.86 -24.94 -1.94
CA TYR A 563 22.03 -24.47 -1.20
C TYR A 563 21.76 -24.56 0.29
N ASP A 564 22.73 -25.05 1.06
CA ASP A 564 22.70 -24.97 2.52
C ASP A 564 23.49 -23.72 2.93
N ILE A 565 22.89 -22.85 3.74
CA ILE A 565 23.63 -21.71 4.32
C ILE A 565 24.58 -22.22 5.41
N ASN A 566 25.76 -21.61 5.46
CA ASN A 566 26.84 -21.95 6.38
C ASN A 566 26.34 -21.94 7.85
N SER A 567 26.84 -22.86 8.67
CA SER A 567 26.31 -23.08 10.02
C SER A 567 26.31 -21.84 10.92
N SER A 568 27.31 -20.95 10.81
CA SER A 568 27.36 -19.72 11.60
C SER A 568 26.30 -18.68 11.19
N ASP A 569 25.99 -18.58 9.91
CA ASP A 569 24.96 -17.67 9.41
C ASP A 569 23.58 -18.26 9.61
N ALA A 570 23.44 -19.58 9.41
CA ALA A 570 22.22 -20.33 9.69
C ALA A 570 21.78 -20.23 11.17
N GLU A 571 22.71 -20.31 12.13
CA GLU A 571 22.40 -20.13 13.56
C GLU A 571 21.83 -18.74 13.88
N ARG A 572 22.19 -17.74 13.09
CA ARG A 572 21.88 -16.33 13.34
C ARG A 572 20.70 -15.82 12.52
N LEU A 573 20.48 -16.38 11.33
CA LEU A 573 19.51 -15.91 10.33
C LEU A 573 18.36 -16.91 10.09
N SER A 574 18.31 -18.02 10.83
CA SER A 574 17.17 -18.96 10.80
C SER A 574 15.89 -18.34 11.36
N VAL A 575 15.98 -17.30 12.19
CA VAL A 575 14.84 -16.51 12.67
C VAL A 575 15.09 -15.05 12.36
N ILE A 576 14.24 -14.45 11.52
CA ILE A 576 14.36 -13.06 11.10
C ILE A 576 13.54 -12.17 12.03
N ASN A 577 14.21 -11.38 12.86
CA ASN A 577 13.60 -10.48 13.86
C ASN A 577 13.53 -9.03 13.37
N THR A 578 14.47 -8.64 12.51
CA THR A 578 14.62 -7.29 11.99
C THR A 578 14.45 -7.30 10.48
N ILE A 579 13.42 -6.59 10.01
CA ILE A 579 13.04 -6.55 8.59
C ILE A 579 13.55 -5.27 7.90
N TYR A 580 13.67 -4.17 8.65
CA TYR A 580 13.94 -2.84 8.07
C TYR A 580 15.33 -2.32 8.41
N GLY A 581 15.95 -1.67 7.42
CA GLY A 581 17.24 -0.99 7.56
C GLY A 581 18.43 -1.81 7.06
N ALA A 582 19.54 -1.11 6.85
CA ALA A 582 20.76 -1.66 6.26
C ALA A 582 21.42 -2.79 7.07
N ASN A 583 21.26 -2.77 8.39
CA ASN A 583 21.86 -3.75 9.30
C ASN A 583 20.82 -4.76 9.82
N SER A 584 19.71 -4.91 9.10
CA SER A 584 18.67 -5.87 9.46
C SER A 584 19.09 -7.28 9.07
N GLU A 585 18.65 -8.28 9.83
CA GLU A 585 18.87 -9.70 9.51
C GLU A 585 18.27 -10.04 8.14
N PHE A 586 17.18 -9.37 7.76
CA PHE A 586 16.59 -9.50 6.43
C PHE A 586 17.53 -9.04 5.31
N ALA A 587 18.11 -7.83 5.43
CA ALA A 587 19.06 -7.32 4.45
C ALA A 587 20.32 -8.20 4.37
N GLU A 588 20.84 -8.63 5.52
CA GLU A 588 22.01 -9.50 5.59
C GLU A 588 21.75 -10.88 4.96
N LEU A 589 20.57 -11.45 5.16
CA LEU A 589 20.19 -12.71 4.54
C LEU A 589 20.24 -12.62 3.01
N MET A 590 19.74 -11.53 2.43
CA MET A 590 19.75 -11.34 0.97
C MET A 590 21.18 -11.24 0.42
N GLU A 591 22.11 -10.64 1.16
CA GLU A 591 23.53 -10.54 0.76
C GLU A 591 24.19 -11.92 0.53
N LEU A 592 23.70 -12.98 1.17
CA LEU A 592 24.23 -14.34 1.02
C LEU A 592 24.03 -14.92 -0.38
N SER A 593 23.09 -14.39 -1.17
CA SER A 593 22.89 -14.81 -2.57
C SER A 593 23.99 -14.30 -3.50
N LYS A 594 24.91 -13.46 -3.04
CA LYS A 594 25.93 -12.84 -3.89
C LYS A 594 26.74 -13.87 -4.66
N GLY A 595 26.62 -13.82 -5.99
CA GLY A 595 27.34 -14.71 -6.91
C GLY A 595 26.56 -15.95 -7.30
N ASP A 596 25.31 -16.08 -6.85
CA ASP A 596 24.41 -17.13 -7.30
C ASP A 596 24.17 -17.10 -8.81
N PRO A 597 23.88 -18.26 -9.42
CA PRO A 597 23.53 -18.33 -10.82
C PRO A 597 22.16 -17.69 -11.07
N HIS A 598 21.92 -17.29 -12.33
CA HIS A 598 20.65 -16.72 -12.77
C HIS A 598 19.45 -17.56 -12.30
N GLY A 599 18.60 -16.93 -11.51
CA GLY A 599 17.44 -17.50 -10.85
C GLY A 599 16.96 -16.60 -9.71
N ILE A 600 15.78 -16.87 -9.18
CA ILE A 600 15.25 -16.15 -8.02
C ILE A 600 15.72 -16.85 -6.75
N ASP A 601 16.30 -16.10 -5.83
CA ASP A 601 16.74 -16.63 -4.54
C ASP A 601 15.56 -16.73 -3.56
N ILE A 602 15.29 -17.96 -3.12
CA ILE A 602 14.25 -18.29 -2.16
C ILE A 602 14.91 -18.77 -0.87
N PHE A 603 14.94 -17.91 0.14
CA PHE A 603 15.45 -18.23 1.46
C PHE A 603 14.38 -18.87 2.32
N LEU A 604 14.68 -20.06 2.81
CA LEU A 604 13.83 -20.85 3.68
C LEU A 604 14.38 -20.74 5.11
N VAL A 605 13.67 -20.01 5.97
CA VAL A 605 14.01 -19.76 7.38
C VAL A 605 13.02 -20.47 8.29
N ASP A 606 13.32 -20.60 9.59
CA ASP A 606 12.36 -21.16 10.55
C ASP A 606 11.20 -20.19 10.80
N GLU A 607 11.48 -18.91 11.06
CA GLU A 607 10.43 -17.93 11.37
C GLU A 607 10.78 -16.51 10.91
N ILE A 608 9.74 -15.72 10.56
CA ILE A 608 9.84 -14.29 10.32
C ILE A 608 8.97 -13.59 11.37
N LEU A 609 9.61 -12.97 12.37
CA LEU A 609 8.90 -12.21 13.40
C LEU A 609 8.52 -10.84 12.86
N GLY A 610 7.22 -10.55 12.83
CA GLY A 610 6.73 -9.21 12.50
C GLY A 610 6.88 -8.25 13.69
N ASN A 611 6.92 -6.95 13.42
CA ASN A 611 6.90 -5.89 14.45
C ASN A 611 5.57 -5.81 15.26
N LYS A 612 4.66 -6.79 15.13
CA LYS A 612 3.42 -6.89 15.90
C LYS A 612 3.45 -8.14 16.78
N SER A 613 3.31 -7.96 18.08
CA SER A 613 3.24 -9.08 19.03
C SER A 613 2.07 -10.02 18.68
N GLY A 614 2.39 -11.30 18.42
CA GLY A 614 1.39 -12.35 18.16
C GLY A 614 1.09 -12.67 16.68
N PHE A 615 1.80 -12.06 15.71
CA PHE A 615 1.65 -12.35 14.28
C PHE A 615 3.02 -12.57 13.62
N SER A 616 3.30 -13.77 13.13
CA SER A 616 4.49 -14.03 12.29
C SER A 616 4.11 -14.14 10.82
N LEU A 617 4.98 -13.64 9.95
CA LEU A 617 4.75 -13.54 8.51
C LEU A 617 5.04 -14.88 7.83
N LEU A 618 4.20 -15.27 6.85
CA LEU A 618 4.39 -16.52 6.11
C LEU A 618 5.52 -16.41 5.08
N GLY A 619 5.69 -15.22 4.50
CA GLY A 619 6.72 -14.90 3.54
C GLY A 619 6.90 -13.38 3.42
N LEU A 620 7.99 -12.98 2.76
CA LEU A 620 8.28 -11.59 2.46
C LEU A 620 9.20 -11.48 1.24
N SER A 621 8.78 -10.72 0.22
CA SER A 621 9.64 -10.32 -0.90
C SER A 621 10.60 -9.18 -0.51
N GLY A 622 11.87 -9.28 -0.91
CA GLY A 622 12.89 -8.26 -0.65
C GLY A 622 12.70 -6.96 -1.44
N GLY A 623 12.02 -7.04 -2.57
CA GLY A 623 11.59 -5.89 -3.36
C GLY A 623 10.25 -6.15 -4.03
N ILE A 624 9.50 -5.07 -4.28
CA ILE A 624 8.25 -5.12 -5.05
C ILE A 624 8.33 -4.04 -6.13
N PRO A 625 8.97 -4.31 -7.27
CA PRO A 625 9.69 -5.52 -7.67
C PRO A 625 11.08 -5.63 -7.03
N GLY A 626 11.69 -6.82 -7.15
CA GLY A 626 13.09 -7.07 -6.80
C GLY A 626 14.07 -6.65 -7.90
N PRO A 627 15.37 -6.51 -7.57
CA PRO A 627 16.39 -6.08 -8.52
C PRO A 627 16.65 -7.19 -9.53
N ALA A 628 16.15 -6.98 -10.75
CA ALA A 628 16.25 -7.96 -11.82
C ALA A 628 17.70 -8.37 -12.07
N ILE A 629 17.95 -9.68 -12.16
CA ILE A 629 19.26 -10.34 -12.39
C ILE A 629 20.39 -9.98 -11.42
N ALA A 630 20.10 -9.24 -10.34
CA ALA A 630 21.07 -8.89 -9.31
C ALA A 630 20.89 -9.76 -8.07
N HIS A 631 22.02 -10.27 -7.59
CA HIS A 631 22.12 -11.05 -6.38
C HIS A 631 22.94 -10.31 -5.34
N GLY A 632 22.60 -10.50 -4.06
CA GLY A 632 23.33 -9.93 -2.94
C GLY A 632 23.04 -8.47 -2.62
N LEU A 633 21.99 -7.87 -3.18
CA LEU A 633 21.46 -6.59 -2.69
C LEU A 633 20.47 -6.84 -1.55
N ALA A 634 20.21 -5.84 -0.70
CA ALA A 634 19.26 -5.98 0.42
C ALA A 634 17.82 -6.28 -0.04
N SER A 635 17.52 -6.09 -1.32
CA SER A 635 16.26 -6.45 -1.98
C SER A 635 16.32 -7.71 -2.86
N SER A 636 17.46 -8.43 -2.95
CA SER A 636 17.70 -9.57 -3.85
C SER A 636 17.22 -10.93 -3.30
N GLY A 637 15.90 -11.12 -3.22
CA GLY A 637 15.31 -12.44 -3.01
C GLY A 637 13.97 -12.41 -2.29
N VAL A 638 13.51 -13.60 -1.90
CA VAL A 638 12.26 -13.85 -1.18
C VAL A 638 12.57 -14.70 0.05
N VAL A 639 11.96 -14.37 1.19
CA VAL A 639 12.09 -15.14 2.43
C VAL A 639 10.77 -15.83 2.75
N ILE A 640 10.83 -17.10 3.16
CA ILE A 640 9.66 -17.93 3.45
C ILE A 640 9.86 -18.62 4.80
N ALA A 641 8.88 -18.48 5.70
CA ALA A 641 8.91 -19.11 7.01
C ALA A 641 8.46 -20.58 6.93
N LEU A 642 9.40 -21.52 7.09
CA LEU A 642 9.14 -22.96 7.12
C LEU A 642 8.58 -23.46 8.47
N GLY A 643 8.92 -22.83 9.58
CA GLY A 643 8.55 -23.24 10.93
C GLY A 643 7.04 -23.26 11.19
N PHE A 644 6.23 -22.53 10.41
CA PHE A 644 4.77 -22.69 10.42
C PHE A 644 4.29 -24.04 9.87
N TYR A 645 5.05 -24.61 8.94
CA TYR A 645 4.65 -25.80 8.18
C TYR A 645 5.24 -27.10 8.77
N PHE A 646 6.38 -27.04 9.46
CA PHE A 646 7.12 -28.20 9.98
C PHE A 646 6.63 -28.87 11.30
N PRO A 647 5.92 -28.23 12.25
CA PRO A 647 5.47 -28.87 13.49
C PRO A 647 4.53 -30.08 13.31
N GLN A 648 4.17 -30.42 12.06
CA GLN A 648 3.31 -31.56 11.70
C GLN A 648 4.04 -32.67 10.92
N VAL A 649 5.35 -32.55 10.63
CA VAL A 649 6.11 -33.52 9.80
C VAL A 649 6.13 -34.92 10.42
N ASN A 650 6.08 -35.01 11.76
CA ASN A 650 6.00 -36.28 12.49
C ASN A 650 4.60 -36.94 12.46
N LYS A 651 3.60 -36.36 11.76
CA LYS A 651 2.21 -36.87 11.68
C LYS A 651 1.74 -37.17 10.25
N GLY A 652 2.63 -37.12 9.27
CA GLY A 652 2.29 -37.23 7.85
C GLY A 652 1.88 -35.88 7.27
N PHE A 653 2.43 -35.54 6.11
CA PHE A 653 2.13 -34.29 5.42
C PHE A 653 0.67 -34.24 4.96
N LYS A 654 0.00 -33.10 5.17
CA LYS A 654 -1.36 -32.86 4.66
C LYS A 654 -1.29 -32.00 3.40
N ASP A 655 -2.10 -32.30 2.40
CA ASP A 655 -2.16 -31.55 1.12
C ASP A 655 -2.33 -30.03 1.32
N GLN A 656 -2.99 -29.62 2.41
CA GLN A 656 -3.15 -28.21 2.76
C GLN A 656 -1.81 -27.48 2.99
N GLN A 657 -0.83 -28.15 3.60
CA GLN A 657 0.46 -27.52 3.92
C GLN A 657 1.30 -27.32 2.66
N VAL A 658 1.32 -28.32 1.78
CA VAL A 658 1.95 -28.21 0.46
C VAL A 658 1.34 -27.06 -0.34
N ARG A 659 0.00 -26.96 -0.33
CA ARG A 659 -0.72 -25.87 -1.00
C ARG A 659 -0.32 -24.51 -0.43
N GLN A 660 -0.43 -24.32 0.89
CA GLN A 660 -0.14 -23.03 1.52
C GLN A 660 1.31 -22.59 1.30
N LEU A 661 2.28 -23.47 1.53
CA LEU A 661 3.69 -23.14 1.32
C LEU A 661 4.01 -22.85 -0.16
N GLY A 662 3.48 -23.66 -1.08
CA GLY A 662 3.64 -23.43 -2.52
C GLY A 662 2.99 -22.12 -2.99
N GLN A 663 1.80 -21.78 -2.45
CA GLN A 663 1.14 -20.51 -2.71
C GLN A 663 1.93 -19.33 -2.15
N THR A 664 2.46 -19.43 -0.92
CA THR A 664 3.29 -18.36 -0.34
C THR A 664 4.55 -18.12 -1.16
N ILE A 665 5.26 -19.18 -1.56
CA ILE A 665 6.43 -19.05 -2.45
C ILE A 665 6.02 -18.35 -3.75
N ALA A 666 4.94 -18.79 -4.39
CA ALA A 666 4.48 -18.20 -5.65
C ALA A 666 4.01 -16.75 -5.50
N HIS A 667 3.32 -16.40 -4.41
CA HIS A 667 2.84 -15.06 -4.10
C HIS A 667 4.00 -14.08 -3.91
N GLU A 668 4.94 -14.40 -3.03
CA GLU A 668 6.11 -13.55 -2.79
C GLU A 668 7.01 -13.47 -4.03
N THR A 669 7.12 -14.55 -4.80
CA THR A 669 7.81 -14.53 -6.09
C THR A 669 7.07 -13.64 -7.10
N GLY A 670 5.75 -13.62 -7.09
CA GLY A 670 4.93 -12.70 -7.87
C GLY A 670 5.26 -11.24 -7.55
N HIS A 671 5.38 -10.90 -6.26
CA HIS A 671 5.85 -9.59 -5.82
C HIS A 671 7.26 -9.28 -6.34
N TYR A 672 8.20 -10.22 -6.17
CA TYR A 672 9.57 -10.07 -6.63
C TYR A 672 9.64 -9.81 -8.15
N LEU A 673 8.75 -10.44 -8.91
CA LEU A 673 8.64 -10.30 -10.35
C LEU A 673 7.86 -9.07 -10.83
N GLY A 674 7.22 -8.32 -9.91
CA GLY A 674 6.58 -7.03 -10.19
C GLY A 674 5.06 -6.99 -10.10
N LEU A 675 4.42 -7.99 -9.50
CA LEU A 675 2.99 -7.95 -9.21
C LEU A 675 2.71 -7.30 -7.86
N PHE A 676 1.57 -6.61 -7.76
CA PHE A 676 1.06 -6.07 -6.51
C PHE A 676 -0.13 -6.87 -6.00
N HIS A 677 -0.56 -6.59 -4.77
CA HIS A 677 -1.83 -7.11 -4.32
C HIS A 677 -2.97 -6.60 -5.21
N THR A 678 -3.80 -7.51 -5.71
CA THR A 678 -5.01 -7.14 -6.49
C THR A 678 -5.97 -6.30 -5.66
N SER A 679 -6.06 -6.58 -4.37
CA SER A 679 -6.72 -5.76 -3.38
C SER A 679 -5.96 -5.88 -2.06
N GLU A 680 -5.62 -4.74 -1.48
CA GLU A 680 -5.06 -4.68 -0.13
C GLU A 680 -6.12 -5.04 0.92
N GLY A 681 -5.70 -5.29 2.16
CA GLY A 681 -6.58 -5.81 3.19
C GLY A 681 -7.81 -4.98 3.54
N ARG A 682 -7.81 -3.68 3.25
CA ARG A 682 -8.99 -2.81 3.44
C ARG A 682 -9.86 -2.67 2.19
N GLY A 683 -9.41 -3.17 1.04
CA GLY A 683 -10.10 -3.04 -0.24
C GLY A 683 -10.17 -1.61 -0.81
N THR A 684 -9.42 -0.66 -0.25
CA THR A 684 -9.33 0.73 -0.72
C THR A 684 -8.12 0.98 -1.62
N LYS A 685 -7.29 -0.05 -1.85
CA LYS A 685 -6.16 -0.06 -2.79
C LYS A 685 -6.24 -1.31 -3.63
N HIS A 686 -5.89 -1.14 -4.89
CA HIS A 686 -5.86 -2.19 -5.89
C HIS A 686 -4.59 -2.03 -6.71
N ASP A 687 -4.17 -3.11 -7.37
CA ASP A 687 -3.12 -3.05 -8.36
C ASP A 687 -3.57 -2.20 -9.57
N PRO A 688 -2.62 -1.68 -10.37
CA PRO A 688 -2.95 -0.81 -11.51
C PRO A 688 -3.41 -1.59 -12.75
N LEU A 689 -3.71 -2.88 -12.60
CA LEU A 689 -4.17 -3.75 -13.68
C LEU A 689 -5.68 -3.66 -13.85
N SER A 690 -6.13 -3.75 -15.09
CA SER A 690 -7.54 -3.56 -15.42
C SER A 690 -8.33 -4.86 -15.36
N ASP A 691 -7.64 -6.00 -15.57
CA ASP A 691 -8.24 -7.32 -15.64
C ASP A 691 -8.29 -8.05 -14.28
N THR A 692 -7.81 -7.41 -13.20
CA THR A 692 -7.87 -7.92 -11.84
C THR A 692 -9.16 -7.50 -11.14
N GLN A 693 -9.81 -8.47 -10.50
CA GLN A 693 -11.02 -8.19 -9.74
C GLN A 693 -10.70 -7.44 -8.45
N LYS A 694 -11.49 -6.39 -8.17
CA LYS A 694 -11.33 -5.53 -7.00
C LYS A 694 -12.30 -5.94 -5.89
N CYS A 695 -11.76 -6.35 -4.74
CA CYS A 695 -12.57 -6.53 -3.54
C CYS A 695 -12.69 -5.21 -2.79
N LEU A 696 -13.84 -4.55 -2.95
CA LEU A 696 -14.12 -3.22 -2.36
C LEU A 696 -14.55 -3.31 -0.88
N PRO A 697 -14.44 -2.21 -0.10
CA PRO A 697 -14.74 -2.21 1.34
C PRO A 697 -16.18 -2.61 1.67
N LYS A 698 -17.13 -2.40 0.73
CA LYS A 698 -18.53 -2.84 0.86
C LYS A 698 -18.71 -4.35 1.07
N ASN A 699 -17.65 -5.14 0.86
CA ASN A 699 -17.67 -6.58 1.03
C ASN A 699 -17.32 -7.02 2.47
N ASP A 700 -16.85 -6.11 3.32
CA ASP A 700 -16.62 -6.34 4.75
C ASP A 700 -17.98 -6.57 5.43
N LYS A 701 -18.35 -7.84 5.57
CA LYS A 701 -19.66 -8.25 6.10
C LYS A 701 -19.65 -8.35 7.61
N ASN A 702 -18.47 -8.56 8.20
CA ASN A 702 -18.33 -8.73 9.64
C ASN A 702 -18.01 -7.39 10.36
N GLY A 703 -17.67 -6.35 9.60
CA GLY A 703 -17.39 -4.99 10.07
C GLY A 703 -16.06 -4.84 10.81
N ASP A 704 -15.09 -5.73 10.56
CA ASP A 704 -13.79 -5.70 11.23
C ASP A 704 -12.76 -4.78 10.55
N GLY A 705 -13.12 -4.22 9.39
CA GLY A 705 -12.29 -3.32 8.60
C GLY A 705 -11.29 -4.02 7.68
N TYR A 706 -11.35 -5.36 7.57
CA TYR A 706 -10.50 -6.17 6.71
C TYR A 706 -11.32 -7.07 5.79
N LEU A 707 -10.73 -7.46 4.66
CA LEU A 707 -11.37 -8.26 3.63
C LEU A 707 -10.70 -9.60 3.47
N PHE A 708 -11.35 -10.68 3.89
CA PHE A 708 -10.82 -12.03 3.74
C PHE A 708 -11.51 -12.82 2.62
N GLY A 709 -10.97 -14.00 2.29
CA GLY A 709 -11.45 -14.80 1.15
C GLY A 709 -12.97 -15.13 1.19
N SER A 710 -13.57 -15.28 2.38
CA SER A 710 -15.02 -15.51 2.52
C SER A 710 -15.89 -14.32 2.13
N GLU A 711 -15.32 -13.11 2.13
CA GLU A 711 -15.99 -11.86 1.79
C GLU A 711 -15.79 -11.49 0.32
N CYS A 712 -14.67 -11.97 -0.24
CA CYS A 712 -14.17 -11.64 -1.58
C CYS A 712 -14.26 -12.80 -2.59
N THR A 713 -15.02 -13.86 -2.31
CA THR A 713 -15.25 -14.95 -3.28
C THR A 713 -15.91 -14.41 -4.56
N GLY A 714 -15.30 -14.69 -5.71
CA GLY A 714 -15.68 -14.16 -7.03
C GLY A 714 -15.42 -12.66 -7.19
N LYS A 715 -14.60 -12.08 -6.31
CA LYS A 715 -14.24 -10.66 -6.28
C LYS A 715 -12.73 -10.47 -6.05
N GLY A 716 -11.92 -11.45 -6.46
CA GLY A 716 -10.46 -11.40 -6.40
C GLY A 716 -9.80 -12.34 -5.40
N ALA A 717 -10.54 -12.98 -4.48
CA ALA A 717 -9.97 -13.92 -3.51
C ALA A 717 -9.32 -15.17 -4.13
N GLU A 718 -9.65 -15.45 -5.39
CA GLU A 718 -9.12 -16.53 -6.21
C GLU A 718 -7.79 -16.18 -6.89
N ASN A 719 -7.42 -14.90 -6.93
CA ASN A 719 -6.16 -14.47 -7.52
C ASN A 719 -5.00 -14.78 -6.56
N LEU A 720 -3.87 -15.26 -7.12
CA LEU A 720 -2.64 -15.52 -6.37
C LEU A 720 -2.21 -14.31 -5.54
N MET A 721 -2.34 -13.11 -6.10
CA MET A 721 -1.92 -11.86 -5.48
C MET A 721 -3.01 -11.21 -4.61
N PHE A 722 -4.02 -11.96 -4.16
CA PHE A 722 -4.89 -11.45 -3.09
C PHE A 722 -4.14 -11.48 -1.75
N TRP A 723 -4.18 -10.38 -0.99
CA TRP A 723 -3.35 -10.20 0.21
C TRP A 723 -3.55 -11.27 1.30
N ALA A 724 -4.73 -11.88 1.36
CA ALA A 724 -5.06 -12.90 2.34
C ALA A 724 -5.01 -14.30 1.72
N ALA A 725 -4.24 -15.19 2.35
CA ALA A 725 -4.14 -16.58 1.93
C ALA A 725 -5.51 -17.26 1.85
N SER A 726 -5.79 -17.90 0.72
CA SER A 726 -7.03 -18.62 0.47
C SER A 726 -6.74 -19.93 -0.26
N ALA A 727 -7.59 -20.95 -0.05
CA ALA A 727 -7.44 -22.22 -0.76
C ALA A 727 -7.68 -22.11 -2.27
N ALA A 728 -8.24 -20.99 -2.74
CA ALA A 728 -8.53 -20.72 -4.15
C ALA A 728 -7.55 -19.73 -4.80
N ALA A 729 -6.66 -19.10 -4.02
CA ALA A 729 -5.71 -18.07 -4.46
C ALA A 729 -4.59 -18.65 -5.34
N GLU A 730 -4.91 -18.97 -6.59
CA GLU A 730 -4.01 -19.64 -7.54
C GLU A 730 -4.11 -19.06 -8.95
N GLN A 731 -5.10 -18.20 -9.22
CA GLN A 731 -5.30 -17.61 -10.54
C GLN A 731 -4.32 -16.48 -10.81
N ILE A 732 -3.86 -16.36 -12.05
CA ILE A 732 -3.07 -15.24 -12.56
C ILE A 732 -3.79 -14.69 -13.80
N THR A 733 -3.97 -13.37 -13.88
CA THR A 733 -4.65 -12.73 -15.02
C THR A 733 -3.72 -12.59 -16.23
N LEU A 734 -4.26 -12.19 -17.38
CA LEU A 734 -3.46 -12.05 -18.61
C LEU A 734 -2.49 -10.87 -18.52
N GLU A 735 -2.88 -9.76 -17.89
CA GLU A 735 -1.99 -8.62 -17.65
C GLU A 735 -0.91 -8.96 -16.62
N GLN A 736 -1.26 -9.69 -15.55
CA GLN A 736 -0.26 -10.19 -14.59
C GLN A 736 0.75 -11.11 -15.29
N ARG A 737 0.29 -12.04 -16.14
CA ARG A 737 1.16 -12.88 -16.98
C ARG A 737 2.10 -12.03 -17.85
N SER A 738 1.58 -11.01 -18.53
CA SER A 738 2.42 -10.12 -19.36
C SER A 738 3.51 -9.42 -18.56
N ILE A 739 3.25 -9.02 -17.31
CA ILE A 739 4.27 -8.43 -16.43
C ILE A 739 5.33 -9.46 -16.08
N LEU A 740 4.94 -10.65 -15.62
CA LEU A 740 5.87 -11.71 -15.24
C LEU A 740 6.79 -12.11 -16.42
N LEU A 741 6.21 -12.22 -17.61
CA LEU A 741 6.90 -12.58 -18.85
C LEU A 741 7.86 -11.49 -19.38
N ARG A 742 7.68 -10.24 -18.94
CA ARG A 742 8.57 -9.11 -19.27
C ARG A 742 9.71 -8.95 -18.26
N ASN A 743 9.79 -9.80 -17.23
CA ASN A 743 10.85 -9.75 -16.24
C ASN A 743 12.17 -10.28 -16.82
N PRO A 744 13.34 -9.63 -16.59
CA PRO A 744 14.64 -10.14 -17.06
C PRO A 744 15.08 -11.49 -16.48
N PHE A 745 14.41 -12.03 -15.45
CA PHE A 745 14.57 -13.42 -15.02
C PHE A 745 13.89 -14.44 -15.95
N CYS A 746 12.97 -13.99 -16.82
CA CYS A 746 12.28 -14.83 -17.78
C CYS A 746 13.18 -15.19 -18.97
N GLN A 747 13.33 -16.49 -19.24
CA GLN A 747 14.01 -17.04 -20.40
C GLN A 747 13.00 -17.74 -21.31
N LEU A 748 13.21 -17.75 -22.63
CA LEU A 748 12.34 -18.52 -23.52
C LEU A 748 12.50 -20.03 -23.27
N PRO A 749 11.43 -20.83 -23.45
CA PRO A 749 11.54 -22.29 -23.47
C PRO A 749 12.49 -22.75 -24.58
N HIS A 750 13.21 -23.84 -24.38
CA HIS A 750 14.00 -24.45 -25.46
C HIS A 750 13.08 -24.88 -26.62
N PRO A 751 13.53 -24.82 -27.89
CA PRO A 751 12.68 -25.12 -29.05
C PRO A 751 12.02 -26.50 -29.01
N THR A 752 12.65 -27.49 -28.36
CA THR A 752 12.13 -28.86 -28.19
C THR A 752 10.94 -28.98 -27.24
N ASP A 753 10.67 -27.95 -26.43
CA ASP A 753 9.67 -27.98 -25.36
C ASP A 753 8.34 -27.32 -25.78
N THR A 754 8.35 -26.60 -26.92
CA THR A 754 7.17 -25.90 -27.45
C THR A 754 6.04 -26.82 -27.93
N GLU A 755 6.35 -28.09 -28.21
CA GLU A 755 5.37 -29.09 -28.64
C GLU A 755 4.60 -29.70 -27.46
N ALA A 756 5.16 -29.65 -26.24
CA ALA A 756 4.53 -30.14 -25.02
C ALA A 756 3.62 -29.09 -24.34
N LEU A 757 3.88 -27.79 -24.54
CA LEU A 757 3.06 -26.70 -24.00
C LEU A 757 1.85 -26.34 -24.89
N ARG A 758 1.80 -26.83 -26.13
CA ARG A 758 0.68 -26.64 -27.06
C ARG A 758 -0.38 -27.76 -27.00
N GLN A 759 -0.10 -28.85 -26.28
CA GLN A 759 -1.05 -29.93 -25.99
C GLN A 759 -1.61 -29.75 -24.58
#